data_AF-A0A6S5RKH9-F1
#
_entry.id   AF-A0A6S5RKH9-F1
#
_cell.length_a   1.000
_cell.length_b   1.000
_cell.length_c   1.000
_cell.angle_alpha   90.00
_cell.angle_beta   90.00
_cell.angle_gamma   90.00
#
_symmetry.space_group_name_H-M   'P 1'
#
loop_
_entity.id
_entity.type
_entity.pdbx_description
1 polymer ?
#
loop_
_entity_poly.entity_id
_entity_poly.type
_entity_poly.pdbx_seq_one_letter_code
_entity_poly.pdbx_strand_id
1 'polypeptide(L)'
;MPLIASRTARCLSTLLLLSVTPATWAATAEQAGANASAKAWFTPQRVAGDGAFCDEVLKAARAHFLTRKRWAAFVLPGMQRVELRGAEAGQGPVYFDLLTHPGCGGACERYQVIASRTPGQDRETLEQLAKGLPGPAVDVELFKGRDDRYVSIGSGIDGQPDRLEVSRLNDDLTWTTCRISTGPDEAQIAQSIPAAVRSAVEAMERAAARVRQDAGWMCGSARTHARWETAMHDALQAVHYRPWAVFERVDNPTGTYDQDLQGLQRWADKGVFERQAYEAFVQQMESSQATVATFFAQRYGLAKAQAAALSRQALQNAVSEGIRFYQYAPYPKDEAALRDAILAHRPMAEIRALPGKVDDLAVAIDYPEALAYLIEQGADVNQANAFGKTPLMYAAQYNQVQSARTLLDKGAYPNATTLIPVDGCSYSLRTTNMTALHYAARYAGPELVKLLLDRGAEPAIKARWDGEPGRTPLDWLQQYTAPGAAERNPNIADGQVAGVAALLQPPSAPVLQARAQRLVLEGEKAYQAGDLKRALRALDLAINLQPGHERALADLSLVALRDGNYGLSLQAGQTLIDGSHDARLVANAWHNQALACEKAGSTRYNDRLYCNAGPLYARYQAWRADPSAQRAANLVGHAIPEGGYTVASLTYDDVQLDVIKGSGPTFDGREFLYLAHPSRIVIHTERLGWKAASDTQAAPSVVEEARVLDGSQTLTVLRCDQGCDLKGLQVLPAP
;
A
#
# COMPACT_ATOMS: atom_id res chain seq x y z
N MET A 1 38.16 14.72 -42.92
CA MET A 1 38.23 13.24 -42.85
C MET A 1 38.50 12.83 -41.42
N PRO A 2 37.83 11.82 -40.85
CA PRO A 2 36.40 11.69 -40.58
C PRO A 2 36.11 11.69 -39.06
N LEU A 3 35.02 12.32 -38.58
CA LEU A 3 34.39 12.06 -37.26
C LEU A 3 33.04 12.84 -37.14
N ILE A 4 32.18 12.75 -38.16
CA ILE A 4 30.80 13.29 -38.13
C ILE A 4 29.82 12.27 -38.74
N ALA A 5 29.97 10.98 -38.41
CA ALA A 5 29.18 9.89 -39.03
C ALA A 5 28.32 9.06 -38.06
N SER A 6 28.25 9.36 -36.76
CA SER A 6 27.50 8.51 -35.80
C SER A 6 26.29 9.13 -35.12
N ARG A 7 25.96 10.42 -35.34
CA ARG A 7 24.81 11.08 -34.68
C ARG A 7 23.64 11.47 -35.59
N THR A 8 23.82 11.49 -36.91
CA THR A 8 22.74 11.77 -37.87
C THR A 8 21.94 10.53 -38.29
N ALA A 9 22.48 9.33 -38.11
CA ALA A 9 21.79 8.07 -38.46
C ALA A 9 20.64 7.71 -37.52
N ARG A 10 20.64 8.19 -36.26
CA ARG A 10 19.54 7.98 -35.29
C ARG A 10 18.42 9.02 -35.35
N CYS A 11 18.63 10.19 -35.97
CA CYS A 11 17.57 11.18 -36.20
C CYS A 11 16.88 11.02 -37.56
N LEU A 12 17.59 10.55 -38.60
CA LEU A 12 16.95 10.31 -39.91
C LEU A 12 16.10 9.03 -39.95
N SER A 13 16.36 8.04 -39.10
CA SER A 13 15.51 6.85 -38.97
C SER A 13 14.21 7.13 -38.20
N THR A 14 14.18 8.17 -37.35
CA THR A 14 12.96 8.67 -36.69
C THR A 14 12.10 9.53 -37.62
N LEU A 15 12.71 10.32 -38.51
CA LEU A 15 11.99 11.19 -39.45
C LEU A 15 11.39 10.47 -40.67
N LEU A 16 11.96 9.34 -41.10
CA LEU A 16 11.37 8.52 -42.18
C LEU A 16 10.27 7.56 -41.72
N LEU A 17 10.03 7.42 -40.41
CA LEU A 17 8.90 6.69 -39.84
C LEU A 17 7.70 7.60 -39.52
N LEU A 18 7.84 8.93 -39.65
CA LEU A 18 6.83 9.92 -39.29
C LEU A 18 5.84 10.29 -40.41
N SER A 19 5.94 9.69 -41.61
CA SER A 19 4.91 9.84 -42.65
C SER A 19 3.78 8.81 -42.56
N VAL A 20 3.84 7.91 -41.58
CA VAL A 20 2.84 6.86 -41.36
C VAL A 20 1.99 7.31 -40.17
N THR A 21 0.86 7.94 -40.44
CA THR A 21 -0.08 8.39 -39.40
C THR A 21 -0.61 7.19 -38.61
N PRO A 22 -1.01 7.32 -37.33
CA PRO A 22 -1.56 6.22 -36.53
C PRO A 22 -2.65 5.41 -37.24
N ALA A 23 -3.48 6.09 -38.06
CA ALA A 23 -4.50 5.47 -38.91
C ALA A 23 -3.94 4.48 -39.93
N THR A 24 -2.80 4.80 -40.56
CA THR A 24 -2.15 3.91 -41.54
C THR A 24 -1.50 2.68 -40.90
N TRP A 25 -1.04 2.78 -39.66
CA TRP A 25 -0.56 1.63 -38.88
C TRP A 25 -1.70 0.69 -38.50
N ALA A 26 -2.81 1.23 -38.00
CA ALA A 26 -3.98 0.45 -37.61
C ALA A 26 -4.53 -0.36 -38.80
N ALA A 27 -4.65 0.27 -39.97
CA ALA A 27 -5.08 -0.41 -41.19
C ALA A 27 -4.11 -1.54 -41.61
N THR A 28 -2.80 -1.31 -41.46
CA THR A 28 -1.77 -2.32 -41.80
C THR A 28 -1.83 -3.51 -40.85
N ALA A 29 -1.96 -3.25 -39.55
CA ALA A 29 -2.07 -4.31 -38.54
C ALA A 29 -3.38 -5.09 -38.70
N GLU A 30 -4.47 -4.41 -39.07
CA GLU A 30 -5.73 -5.04 -39.41
C GLU A 30 -5.58 -5.97 -40.62
N GLN A 31 -4.99 -5.53 -41.72
CA GLN A 31 -4.78 -6.42 -42.85
C GLN A 31 -3.87 -7.61 -42.48
N ALA A 32 -2.82 -7.37 -41.69
CA ALA A 32 -1.91 -8.41 -41.23
C ALA A 32 -2.62 -9.45 -40.35
N GLY A 33 -3.51 -9.02 -39.45
CA GLY A 33 -4.27 -9.90 -38.57
C GLY A 33 -5.24 -10.81 -39.34
N ALA A 34 -5.88 -10.29 -40.40
CA ALA A 34 -6.75 -11.11 -41.27
C ALA A 34 -5.95 -12.16 -42.06
N ASN A 35 -4.77 -11.80 -42.56
CA ASN A 35 -3.88 -12.74 -43.27
C ASN A 35 -3.30 -13.81 -42.32
N ALA A 36 -2.95 -13.41 -41.10
CA ALA A 36 -2.41 -14.32 -40.09
C ALA A 36 -3.46 -15.33 -39.61
N SER A 37 -4.72 -14.90 -39.40
CA SER A 37 -5.77 -15.79 -38.93
C SER A 37 -6.05 -16.93 -39.92
N ALA A 38 -6.03 -16.66 -41.23
CA ALA A 38 -6.15 -17.70 -42.26
C ALA A 38 -5.04 -18.78 -42.21
N LYS A 39 -3.91 -18.49 -41.56
CA LYS A 39 -2.75 -19.38 -41.40
C LYS A 39 -2.50 -19.73 -39.92
N ALA A 40 -3.56 -19.69 -39.11
CA ALA A 40 -3.50 -20.06 -37.70
C ALA A 40 -2.85 -21.44 -37.51
N TRP A 41 -1.93 -21.53 -36.55
CA TRP A 41 -1.20 -22.77 -36.31
C TRP A 41 -1.79 -23.65 -35.23
N PHE A 42 -2.47 -23.02 -34.26
CA PHE A 42 -3.30 -23.71 -33.30
C PHE A 42 -4.72 -23.75 -33.82
N THR A 43 -5.41 -24.86 -33.56
CA THR A 43 -6.84 -25.01 -33.82
C THR A 43 -7.49 -25.55 -32.56
N PRO A 44 -8.62 -24.98 -32.11
CA PRO A 44 -9.38 -25.53 -30.99
C PRO A 44 -9.61 -27.03 -31.12
N GLN A 45 -9.44 -27.74 -30.01
CA GLN A 45 -9.56 -29.20 -29.93
C GLN A 45 -10.60 -29.58 -28.88
N ARG A 46 -11.22 -30.74 -29.08
CA ARG A 46 -12.14 -31.29 -28.10
C ARG A 46 -11.36 -31.87 -26.93
N VAL A 47 -11.80 -31.53 -25.72
CA VAL A 47 -11.23 -32.03 -24.46
C VAL A 47 -12.19 -33.04 -23.82
N ALA A 48 -13.49 -32.77 -23.86
CA ALA A 48 -14.52 -33.67 -23.30
C ALA A 48 -15.88 -33.49 -23.98
N GLY A 49 -16.75 -34.50 -23.85
CA GLY A 49 -18.06 -34.58 -24.49
C GLY A 49 -17.99 -35.28 -25.85
N ASP A 50 -19.09 -35.86 -26.32
CA ASP A 50 -19.14 -36.62 -27.58
C ASP A 50 -20.44 -36.36 -28.36
N GLY A 51 -20.45 -36.79 -29.63
CA GLY A 51 -21.62 -36.74 -30.50
C GLY A 51 -21.86 -35.41 -31.23
N ALA A 52 -22.94 -35.37 -32.00
CA ALA A 52 -23.23 -34.32 -32.98
C ALA A 52 -23.26 -32.90 -32.40
N PHE A 53 -23.73 -32.75 -31.15
CA PHE A 53 -23.71 -31.46 -30.46
C PHE A 53 -22.29 -30.95 -30.25
N CYS A 54 -21.38 -31.81 -29.77
CA CYS A 54 -20.00 -31.40 -29.53
C CYS A 54 -19.21 -31.24 -30.85
N ASP A 55 -19.63 -31.90 -31.94
CA ASP A 55 -19.12 -31.64 -33.30
C ASP A 55 -19.50 -30.23 -33.79
N GLU A 56 -20.76 -29.82 -33.56
CA GLU A 56 -21.24 -28.48 -33.89
C GLU A 56 -20.51 -27.40 -33.08
N VAL A 57 -20.38 -27.59 -31.77
CA VAL A 57 -19.66 -26.68 -30.88
C VAL A 57 -18.21 -26.53 -31.32
N LEU A 58 -17.51 -27.63 -31.59
CA LEU A 58 -16.11 -27.60 -32.05
C LEU A 58 -15.98 -26.85 -33.39
N LYS A 59 -16.91 -27.06 -34.33
CA LYS A 59 -16.92 -26.36 -35.62
C LYS A 59 -17.11 -24.85 -35.43
N ALA A 60 -18.06 -24.44 -34.59
CA ALA A 60 -18.30 -23.04 -34.28
C ALA A 60 -17.10 -22.40 -33.55
N ALA A 61 -16.50 -23.11 -32.58
CA ALA A 61 -15.32 -22.64 -31.85
C ALA A 61 -14.12 -22.42 -32.78
N ARG A 62 -13.87 -23.34 -33.72
CA ARG A 62 -12.82 -23.19 -34.74
C ARG A 62 -13.06 -21.97 -35.62
N ALA A 63 -14.30 -21.72 -36.05
CA ALA A 63 -14.63 -20.51 -36.82
C ALA A 63 -14.41 -19.24 -35.99
N HIS A 64 -14.87 -19.23 -34.73
CA HIS A 64 -14.72 -18.09 -33.81
C HIS A 64 -13.26 -17.75 -33.53
N PHE A 65 -12.40 -18.76 -33.37
CA PHE A 65 -10.96 -18.60 -33.12
C PHE A 65 -10.24 -17.78 -34.19
N LEU A 66 -10.63 -17.93 -35.46
CA LEU A 66 -10.07 -17.18 -36.60
C LEU A 66 -10.57 -15.74 -36.65
N THR A 67 -11.62 -15.41 -35.89
CA THR A 67 -12.12 -14.06 -35.77
C THR A 67 -11.35 -13.28 -34.70
N ARG A 68 -11.61 -11.97 -34.69
CA ARG A 68 -11.09 -10.99 -33.74
C ARG A 68 -11.80 -10.98 -32.39
N LYS A 69 -12.78 -11.85 -32.17
CA LYS A 69 -13.64 -11.76 -30.98
C LYS A 69 -13.02 -12.47 -29.77
N ARG A 70 -13.26 -11.91 -28.58
CA ARG A 70 -12.98 -12.58 -27.30
C ARG A 70 -13.83 -13.83 -27.14
N TRP A 71 -13.39 -14.78 -26.32
CA TRP A 71 -14.14 -16.00 -26.04
C TRP A 71 -15.42 -15.73 -25.23
N ALA A 72 -15.45 -14.70 -24.40
CA ALA A 72 -16.67 -14.22 -23.75
C ALA A 72 -17.78 -13.79 -24.73
N ALA A 73 -17.44 -13.48 -25.99
CA ALA A 73 -18.40 -13.15 -27.05
C ALA A 73 -18.77 -14.35 -27.95
N PHE A 74 -18.39 -15.57 -27.54
CA PHE A 74 -18.70 -16.78 -28.28
C PHE A 74 -20.20 -17.10 -28.22
N VAL A 75 -20.79 -17.39 -29.38
CA VAL A 75 -22.19 -17.79 -29.48
C VAL A 75 -22.33 -18.85 -30.58
N LEU A 76 -23.23 -19.82 -30.38
CA LEU A 76 -23.57 -20.79 -31.42
C LEU A 76 -24.50 -20.17 -32.48
N PRO A 77 -24.40 -20.57 -33.76
CA PRO A 77 -25.25 -20.04 -34.81
C PRO A 77 -26.75 -20.23 -34.52
N GLY A 78 -27.55 -19.19 -34.75
CA GLY A 78 -29.01 -19.26 -34.61
C GLY A 78 -29.54 -19.22 -33.17
N MET A 79 -28.66 -19.03 -32.19
CA MET A 79 -29.02 -18.84 -30.78
C MET A 79 -29.32 -17.37 -30.45
N GLN A 80 -30.22 -17.14 -29.50
CA GLN A 80 -30.51 -15.83 -28.93
C GLN A 80 -30.22 -15.83 -27.44
N ARG A 81 -29.58 -14.75 -26.95
CA ARG A 81 -29.31 -14.58 -25.50
C ARG A 81 -30.64 -14.40 -24.77
N VAL A 82 -30.79 -15.06 -23.63
CA VAL A 82 -32.00 -14.98 -22.80
C VAL A 82 -31.62 -14.44 -21.42
N GLU A 83 -32.44 -13.54 -20.88
CA GLU A 83 -32.29 -13.13 -19.49
C GLU A 83 -32.60 -14.31 -18.56
N LEU A 84 -31.91 -14.38 -17.42
CA LEU A 84 -32.16 -15.38 -16.38
C LEU A 84 -33.47 -15.01 -15.64
N ARG A 85 -34.60 -15.21 -16.31
CA ARG A 85 -35.97 -15.09 -15.79
C ARG A 85 -36.80 -16.20 -16.43
N GLY A 86 -37.65 -16.83 -15.62
CA GLY A 86 -38.32 -18.12 -15.93
C GLY A 86 -38.86 -18.24 -17.36
N ALA A 87 -38.68 -19.43 -17.94
CA ALA A 87 -39.02 -19.72 -19.33
C ALA A 87 -39.80 -21.05 -19.46
N GLU A 88 -40.43 -21.31 -20.61
CA GLU A 88 -41.11 -22.59 -20.87
C GLU A 88 -40.20 -23.54 -21.66
N ALA A 89 -40.18 -24.83 -21.28
CA ALA A 89 -39.45 -25.88 -21.99
C ALA A 89 -40.23 -27.21 -21.96
N GLY A 90 -40.84 -27.60 -23.08
CA GLY A 90 -41.31 -28.95 -23.50
C GLY A 90 -42.25 -29.77 -22.59
N GLN A 91 -42.10 -29.70 -21.27
CA GLN A 91 -42.76 -30.50 -20.23
C GLN A 91 -43.21 -29.64 -19.02
N GLY A 92 -43.29 -28.31 -19.17
CA GLY A 92 -43.69 -27.36 -18.12
C GLY A 92 -42.74 -26.17 -17.98
N PRO A 93 -42.97 -25.27 -17.01
CA PRO A 93 -42.08 -24.13 -16.77
C PRO A 93 -40.71 -24.61 -16.24
N VAL A 94 -39.64 -24.03 -16.76
CA VAL A 94 -38.26 -24.20 -16.30
C VAL A 94 -37.74 -22.84 -15.84
N TYR A 95 -37.23 -22.80 -14.62
CA TYR A 95 -36.69 -21.59 -14.00
C TYR A 95 -35.17 -21.67 -14.03
N PHE A 96 -34.54 -20.56 -14.39
CA PHE A 96 -33.08 -20.43 -14.43
C PHE A 96 -32.62 -19.50 -13.32
N ASP A 97 -31.70 -20.01 -12.50
CA ASP A 97 -31.05 -19.27 -11.41
C ASP A 97 -29.53 -19.17 -11.68
N LEU A 98 -28.92 -18.08 -11.19
CA LEU A 98 -27.47 -17.88 -11.24
C LEU A 98 -26.86 -18.14 -9.87
N LEU A 99 -26.16 -19.27 -9.71
CA LEU A 99 -25.38 -19.51 -8.51
C LEU A 99 -24.08 -18.73 -8.57
N THR A 100 -23.90 -17.79 -7.63
CA THR A 100 -22.67 -17.01 -7.46
C THR A 100 -21.80 -17.66 -6.39
N HIS A 101 -20.64 -18.16 -6.80
CA HIS A 101 -19.63 -18.74 -5.90
C HIS A 101 -18.84 -17.63 -5.20
N PRO A 102 -18.52 -17.78 -3.89
CA PRO A 102 -17.83 -16.74 -3.13
C PRO A 102 -16.50 -16.35 -3.79
N GLY A 103 -16.32 -15.04 -3.99
CA GLY A 103 -15.11 -14.48 -4.57
C GLY A 103 -14.57 -13.30 -3.75
N CYS A 104 -13.56 -12.62 -4.29
CA CYS A 104 -12.89 -11.50 -3.65
C CYS A 104 -13.69 -10.16 -3.72
N GLY A 105 -15.02 -10.21 -3.60
CA GLY A 105 -15.96 -9.07 -3.68
C GLY A 105 -16.27 -8.61 -5.12
N GLY A 106 -17.15 -9.32 -5.84
CA GLY A 106 -17.73 -8.90 -7.12
C GLY A 106 -16.95 -9.23 -8.39
N ALA A 107 -15.61 -9.33 -8.34
CA ALA A 107 -14.81 -9.47 -9.58
C ALA A 107 -13.79 -10.63 -9.59
N CYS A 108 -13.81 -11.50 -8.58
CA CYS A 108 -13.35 -12.89 -8.71
C CYS A 108 -14.52 -13.88 -8.59
N GLU A 109 -15.76 -13.39 -8.63
CA GLU A 109 -16.93 -14.26 -8.55
C GLU A 109 -16.93 -15.21 -9.75
N ARG A 110 -17.50 -16.38 -9.53
CA ARG A 110 -17.70 -17.39 -10.56
C ARG A 110 -19.16 -17.78 -10.57
N TYR A 111 -19.66 -18.07 -11.75
CA TYR A 111 -21.08 -18.24 -11.97
C TYR A 111 -21.38 -19.63 -12.52
N GLN A 112 -22.55 -20.16 -12.15
CA GLN A 112 -23.14 -21.37 -12.73
C GLN A 112 -24.62 -21.12 -12.99
N VAL A 113 -25.11 -21.54 -14.15
CA VAL A 113 -26.55 -21.52 -14.45
C VAL A 113 -27.16 -22.82 -13.94
N ILE A 114 -28.19 -22.68 -13.11
CA ILE A 114 -28.96 -23.78 -12.54
C ILE A 114 -30.36 -23.77 -13.18
N ALA A 115 -30.85 -24.93 -13.59
CA ALA A 115 -32.20 -25.11 -14.13
C ALA A 115 -33.05 -25.90 -13.12
N SER A 116 -34.26 -25.44 -12.82
CA SER A 116 -35.16 -26.05 -11.86
C SER A 116 -36.63 -26.02 -12.31
N ARG A 117 -37.49 -26.82 -11.67
CA ARG A 117 -38.95 -26.80 -11.90
C ARG A 117 -39.68 -25.82 -10.99
N THR A 118 -39.00 -25.22 -10.02
CA THR A 118 -39.59 -24.40 -8.96
C THR A 118 -38.90 -23.04 -8.87
N PRO A 119 -39.64 -21.92 -8.98
CA PRO A 119 -39.02 -20.59 -8.90
C PRO A 119 -38.53 -20.29 -7.48
N GLY A 120 -37.54 -19.41 -7.36
CA GLY A 120 -37.15 -18.81 -6.08
C GLY A 120 -36.50 -19.81 -5.11
N GLN A 121 -35.49 -20.54 -5.57
CA GLN A 121 -34.69 -21.42 -4.71
C GLN A 121 -33.79 -20.63 -3.77
N ASP A 122 -33.64 -21.09 -2.53
CA ASP A 122 -32.63 -20.54 -1.63
C ASP A 122 -31.21 -20.98 -2.03
N ARG A 123 -30.20 -20.31 -1.47
CA ARG A 123 -28.80 -20.56 -1.80
C ARG A 123 -28.35 -21.99 -1.52
N GLU A 124 -28.78 -22.59 -0.39
CA GLU A 124 -28.37 -23.95 -0.02
C GLU A 124 -28.91 -24.95 -1.05
N THR A 125 -30.16 -24.78 -1.45
CA THR A 125 -30.77 -25.61 -2.49
C THR A 125 -30.06 -25.45 -3.83
N LEU A 126 -29.70 -24.23 -4.24
CA LEU A 126 -28.91 -24.00 -5.45
C LEU A 126 -27.52 -24.66 -5.39
N GLU A 127 -26.83 -24.58 -4.25
CA GLU A 127 -25.53 -25.23 -4.04
C GLU A 127 -25.64 -26.76 -4.10
N GLN A 128 -26.75 -27.34 -3.63
CA GLN A 128 -27.01 -28.78 -3.77
C GLN A 128 -27.27 -29.17 -5.22
N LEU A 129 -28.11 -28.40 -5.94
CA LEU A 129 -28.40 -28.62 -7.36
C LEU A 129 -27.15 -28.46 -8.24
N ALA A 130 -26.20 -27.62 -7.83
CA ALA A 130 -24.93 -27.43 -8.53
C ALA A 130 -23.98 -28.64 -8.42
N LYS A 131 -24.18 -29.56 -7.45
CA LYS A 131 -23.32 -30.73 -7.28
C LYS A 131 -23.48 -31.69 -8.46
N GLY A 132 -22.38 -31.90 -9.19
CA GLY A 132 -22.37 -32.75 -10.40
C GLY A 132 -22.67 -31.99 -11.70
N LEU A 133 -22.90 -30.68 -11.63
CA LEU A 133 -22.98 -29.81 -12.80
C LEU A 133 -21.60 -29.41 -13.32
N PRO A 134 -21.53 -28.86 -14.54
CA PRO A 134 -20.30 -28.29 -15.09
C PRO A 134 -19.75 -27.17 -14.19
N GLY A 135 -18.42 -26.99 -14.17
CA GLY A 135 -17.74 -26.15 -13.18
C GLY A 135 -18.09 -24.66 -13.29
N PRO A 136 -17.86 -23.86 -12.25
CA PRO A 136 -18.16 -22.45 -12.30
C PRO A 136 -17.17 -21.72 -13.22
N ALA A 137 -17.65 -20.69 -13.92
CA ALA A 137 -16.84 -19.94 -14.88
C ALA A 137 -16.87 -18.42 -14.62
N VAL A 138 -15.88 -17.70 -15.18
CA VAL A 138 -15.76 -16.24 -15.07
C VAL A 138 -16.92 -15.56 -15.77
N ASP A 139 -17.20 -15.95 -17.01
CA ASP A 139 -18.30 -15.44 -17.81
C ASP A 139 -19.25 -16.61 -18.12
N VAL A 140 -20.54 -16.46 -17.77
CA VAL A 140 -21.58 -17.45 -18.09
C VAL A 140 -22.78 -16.74 -18.69
N GLU A 141 -23.23 -17.23 -19.84
CA GLU A 141 -24.42 -16.72 -20.53
C GLU A 141 -25.37 -17.86 -20.92
N LEU A 142 -26.67 -17.59 -20.85
CA LEU A 142 -27.72 -18.50 -21.27
C LEU A 142 -28.29 -18.09 -22.63
N PHE A 143 -28.45 -19.08 -23.50
CA PHE A 143 -28.98 -18.91 -24.85
C PHE A 143 -30.12 -19.89 -25.11
N LYS A 144 -31.00 -19.51 -26.03
CA LYS A 144 -32.09 -20.36 -26.54
C LYS A 144 -32.01 -20.50 -28.05
N GLY A 145 -32.15 -21.75 -28.52
CA GLY A 145 -32.16 -22.11 -29.93
C GLY A 145 -33.55 -22.04 -30.57
N ARG A 146 -33.60 -22.13 -31.90
CA ARG A 146 -34.87 -22.17 -32.68
C ARG A 146 -35.70 -23.43 -32.45
N ASP A 147 -35.10 -24.44 -31.85
CA ASP A 147 -35.69 -25.71 -31.44
C ASP A 147 -36.14 -25.70 -29.96
N ASP A 148 -36.26 -24.50 -29.38
CA ASP A 148 -36.60 -24.25 -27.98
C ASP A 148 -35.63 -24.86 -26.93
N ARG A 149 -34.45 -25.33 -27.34
CA ARG A 149 -33.44 -25.86 -26.41
C ARG A 149 -32.56 -24.76 -25.82
N TYR A 150 -32.22 -24.92 -24.54
CA TYR A 150 -31.36 -23.98 -23.82
C TYR A 150 -29.90 -24.45 -23.80
N VAL A 151 -28.98 -23.50 -23.97
CA VAL A 151 -27.54 -23.72 -23.94
C VAL A 151 -26.89 -22.70 -23.02
N SER A 152 -26.16 -23.19 -22.04
CA SER A 152 -25.25 -22.37 -21.22
C SER A 152 -23.86 -22.37 -21.86
N ILE A 153 -23.26 -21.19 -21.98
CA ILE A 153 -21.90 -21.02 -22.48
C ILE A 153 -21.08 -20.37 -21.37
N GLY A 154 -20.06 -21.09 -20.91
CA GLY A 154 -19.09 -20.64 -19.92
C GLY A 154 -17.70 -20.43 -20.53
N SER A 155 -17.04 -19.32 -20.21
CA SER A 155 -15.63 -19.09 -20.55
C SER A 155 -14.80 -18.69 -19.33
N GLY A 156 -13.51 -19.07 -19.33
CA GLY A 156 -12.65 -18.91 -18.15
C GLY A 156 -13.09 -19.84 -17.01
N ILE A 157 -13.12 -21.15 -17.28
CA ILE A 157 -13.52 -22.16 -16.30
C ILE A 157 -12.53 -22.15 -15.13
N ASP A 158 -13.03 -22.28 -13.90
CA ASP A 158 -12.17 -22.29 -12.73
C ASP A 158 -11.10 -23.40 -12.80
N GLY A 159 -9.85 -23.02 -12.53
CA GLY A 159 -8.67 -23.88 -12.70
C GLY A 159 -8.30 -24.25 -14.15
N GLN A 160 -9.06 -23.83 -15.17
CA GLN A 160 -8.79 -24.11 -16.59
C GLN A 160 -9.18 -22.92 -17.50
N PRO A 161 -8.41 -21.81 -17.47
CA PRO A 161 -8.76 -20.57 -18.20
C PRO A 161 -8.80 -20.74 -19.73
N ASP A 162 -8.00 -21.64 -20.30
CA ASP A 162 -7.95 -21.95 -21.75
C ASP A 162 -9.01 -22.97 -22.19
N ARG A 163 -10.22 -22.84 -21.64
CA ARG A 163 -11.35 -23.71 -21.93
C ARG A 163 -12.64 -22.93 -22.16
N LEU A 164 -13.40 -23.43 -23.12
CA LEU A 164 -14.78 -23.06 -23.36
C LEU A 164 -15.66 -24.25 -22.99
N GLU A 165 -16.65 -24.00 -22.13
CA GLU A 165 -17.66 -24.99 -21.74
C GLU A 165 -18.98 -24.63 -22.38
N VAL A 166 -19.56 -25.57 -23.13
CA VAL A 166 -20.86 -25.37 -23.77
C VAL A 166 -21.76 -26.53 -23.37
N SER A 167 -22.81 -26.20 -22.62
CA SER A 167 -23.67 -27.16 -21.96
C SER A 167 -25.09 -27.01 -22.46
N ARG A 168 -25.66 -28.07 -23.03
CA ARG A 168 -27.06 -28.10 -23.48
C ARG A 168 -27.93 -28.73 -22.39
N LEU A 169 -29.05 -28.08 -22.09
CA LEU A 169 -30.05 -28.60 -21.15
C LEU A 169 -30.80 -29.77 -21.77
N ASN A 170 -30.96 -30.85 -21.00
CA ASN A 170 -31.75 -32.04 -21.34
C ASN A 170 -33.15 -31.96 -20.69
N ASP A 171 -34.08 -32.80 -21.14
CA ASP A 171 -35.47 -32.80 -20.64
C ASP A 171 -35.59 -33.15 -19.15
N ASP A 172 -34.62 -33.90 -18.62
CA ASP A 172 -34.50 -34.27 -17.20
C ASP A 172 -33.82 -33.19 -16.34
N LEU A 173 -33.58 -32.01 -16.90
CA LEU A 173 -32.84 -30.88 -16.31
C LEU A 173 -31.35 -31.15 -16.03
N THR A 174 -30.78 -32.22 -16.60
CA THR A 174 -29.33 -32.42 -16.62
C THR A 174 -28.68 -31.66 -17.79
N TRP A 175 -27.35 -31.56 -17.77
CA TRP A 175 -26.59 -30.84 -18.79
C TRP A 175 -25.66 -31.77 -19.56
N THR A 176 -25.85 -31.87 -20.88
CA THR A 176 -24.85 -32.48 -21.76
C THR A 176 -23.79 -31.43 -22.12
N THR A 177 -22.55 -31.69 -21.71
CA THR A 177 -21.47 -30.70 -21.78
C THR A 177 -20.40 -31.09 -22.81
N CYS A 178 -20.00 -30.11 -23.61
CA CYS A 178 -18.87 -30.17 -24.53
C CYS A 178 -17.79 -29.19 -24.05
N ARG A 179 -16.55 -29.65 -23.91
CA ARG A 179 -15.41 -28.81 -23.53
C ARG A 179 -14.43 -28.70 -24.68
N ILE A 180 -14.09 -27.48 -25.03
CA ILE A 180 -13.16 -27.15 -26.11
C ILE A 180 -11.95 -26.42 -25.54
N SER A 181 -10.75 -26.83 -25.97
CA SER A 181 -9.53 -26.06 -25.72
C SER A 181 -9.52 -24.80 -26.58
N THR A 182 -9.31 -23.65 -25.93
CA THR A 182 -9.32 -22.35 -26.60
C THR A 182 -7.92 -21.81 -26.90
N GLY A 183 -6.90 -22.46 -26.35
CA GLY A 183 -5.47 -22.22 -26.57
C GLY A 183 -4.64 -23.51 -26.44
N PRO A 184 -3.39 -23.48 -26.93
CA PRO A 184 -2.42 -24.56 -26.77
C PRO A 184 -1.96 -24.71 -25.32
N ASP A 185 -1.60 -25.92 -24.93
CA ASP A 185 -0.90 -26.14 -23.65
C ASP A 185 0.60 -25.78 -23.74
N GLU A 186 1.27 -25.80 -22.59
CA GLU A 186 2.69 -25.45 -22.47
C GLU A 186 3.59 -26.33 -23.34
N ALA A 187 3.28 -27.63 -23.48
CA ALA A 187 4.05 -28.55 -24.30
C ALA A 187 3.91 -28.22 -25.80
N GLN A 188 2.70 -27.91 -26.24
CA GLN A 188 2.41 -27.46 -27.60
C GLN A 188 3.12 -26.14 -27.93
N ILE A 189 3.14 -25.19 -26.99
CA ILE A 189 3.91 -23.93 -27.11
C ILE A 189 5.40 -24.23 -27.21
N ALA A 190 5.94 -25.09 -26.34
CA ALA A 190 7.36 -25.42 -26.31
C ALA A 190 7.85 -26.07 -27.62
N GLN A 191 7.01 -26.88 -28.26
CA GLN A 191 7.30 -27.54 -29.54
C GLN A 191 7.12 -26.63 -30.75
N SER A 192 6.13 -25.74 -30.73
CA SER A 192 5.71 -24.99 -31.93
C SER A 192 6.29 -23.58 -32.01
N ILE A 193 6.75 -23.01 -30.89
CA ILE A 193 7.23 -21.63 -30.80
C ILE A 193 8.74 -21.61 -30.53
N PRO A 194 9.56 -20.82 -31.26
CA PRO A 194 10.99 -20.73 -30.98
C PRO A 194 11.28 -20.24 -29.55
N ALA A 195 12.33 -20.79 -28.93
CA ALA A 195 12.73 -20.41 -27.56
C ALA A 195 12.95 -18.89 -27.41
N ALA A 196 13.58 -18.25 -28.40
CA ALA A 196 13.78 -16.79 -28.39
C ALA A 196 12.47 -16.00 -28.31
N VAL A 197 11.39 -16.48 -28.93
CA VAL A 197 10.08 -15.82 -28.91
C VAL A 197 9.42 -16.01 -27.53
N ARG A 198 9.50 -17.22 -26.97
CA ARG A 198 9.00 -17.48 -25.61
C ARG A 198 9.72 -16.62 -24.58
N SER A 199 11.04 -16.60 -24.61
CA SER A 199 11.85 -15.76 -23.73
C SER A 199 11.57 -14.26 -23.89
N ALA A 200 11.27 -13.79 -25.10
CA ALA A 200 10.89 -12.40 -25.35
C ALA A 200 9.53 -12.04 -24.74
N VAL A 201 8.55 -12.95 -24.77
CA VAL A 201 7.23 -12.75 -24.15
C VAL A 201 7.35 -12.81 -22.62
N GLU A 202 8.04 -13.80 -22.06
CA GLU A 202 8.31 -13.90 -20.62
C GLU A 202 9.11 -12.69 -20.08
N ALA A 203 10.03 -12.14 -20.90
CA ALA A 203 10.78 -10.95 -20.52
C ALA A 203 9.85 -9.72 -20.41
N MET A 204 8.79 -9.64 -21.22
CA MET A 204 7.77 -8.60 -21.06
C MET A 204 7.01 -8.74 -19.75
N GLU A 205 6.65 -9.96 -19.35
CA GLU A 205 6.00 -10.21 -18.05
C GLU A 205 6.88 -9.74 -16.90
N ARG A 206 8.18 -10.08 -16.93
CA ARG A 206 9.15 -9.66 -15.91
C ARG A 206 9.37 -8.14 -15.89
N ALA A 207 9.47 -7.51 -17.06
CA ALA A 207 9.63 -6.06 -17.17
C ALA A 207 8.39 -5.32 -16.64
N ALA A 208 7.20 -5.78 -17.01
CA ALA A 208 5.94 -5.25 -16.48
C ALA A 208 5.80 -5.50 -14.98
N ALA A 209 6.25 -6.65 -14.46
CA ALA A 209 6.27 -6.91 -13.01
C ALA A 209 7.13 -5.91 -12.24
N ARG A 210 8.30 -5.51 -12.77
CA ARG A 210 9.15 -4.48 -12.13
C ARG A 210 8.48 -3.12 -12.05
N VAL A 211 7.79 -2.71 -13.11
CA VAL A 211 7.02 -1.46 -13.14
C VAL A 211 5.87 -1.48 -12.12
N ARG A 212 5.30 -2.67 -11.85
CA ARG A 212 4.18 -2.83 -10.92
C ARG A 212 4.58 -3.02 -9.45
N GLN A 213 5.85 -3.30 -9.12
CA GLN A 213 6.33 -3.67 -7.77
C GLN A 213 6.19 -2.58 -6.68
N ASP A 214 5.56 -1.45 -6.98
CA ASP A 214 5.56 -0.25 -6.15
C ASP A 214 4.37 -0.12 -5.19
N ALA A 215 3.67 -1.21 -4.86
CA ALA A 215 2.57 -1.15 -3.91
C ALA A 215 2.44 -2.42 -3.06
N GLY A 216 2.46 -2.21 -1.73
CA GLY A 216 2.05 -3.21 -0.75
C GLY A 216 0.70 -3.81 -1.11
N TRP A 217 0.41 -5.00 -0.56
CA TRP A 217 -0.73 -5.86 -0.91
C TRP A 217 -2.12 -5.18 -0.79
N MET A 218 -2.19 -3.94 -0.27
CA MET A 218 -3.40 -3.14 -0.11
C MET A 218 -3.24 -1.65 -0.46
N CYS A 219 -2.19 -1.24 -1.19
CA CYS A 219 -1.88 0.17 -1.42
C CYS A 219 -2.23 0.73 -2.80
N GLY A 220 -2.84 1.92 -2.85
CA GLY A 220 -3.19 2.59 -4.10
C GLY A 220 -4.06 1.73 -5.03
N SER A 221 -3.89 1.89 -6.35
CA SER A 221 -4.55 1.05 -7.37
C SER A 221 -4.17 -0.44 -7.30
N ALA A 222 -3.32 -0.88 -6.35
CA ALA A 222 -2.80 -2.25 -6.28
C ALA A 222 -3.75 -3.28 -5.65
N ARG A 223 -4.92 -2.90 -5.12
CA ARG A 223 -6.03 -3.88 -4.94
C ARG A 223 -6.41 -4.57 -6.26
N THR A 224 -6.00 -4.00 -7.39
CA THR A 224 -6.23 -4.50 -8.74
C THR A 224 -5.07 -5.33 -9.32
N HIS A 225 -3.95 -5.47 -8.58
CA HIS A 225 -2.67 -5.99 -9.09
C HIS A 225 -2.70 -7.49 -9.44
N ALA A 226 -3.29 -8.34 -8.60
CA ALA A 226 -3.36 -9.79 -8.88
C ALA A 226 -4.25 -10.11 -10.10
N ARG A 227 -5.36 -9.35 -10.27
CA ARG A 227 -6.27 -9.53 -11.41
C ARG A 227 -5.64 -9.07 -12.73
N TRP A 228 -4.87 -7.99 -12.68
CA TRP A 228 -4.16 -7.47 -13.84
C TRP A 228 -2.97 -8.32 -14.25
N GLU A 229 -2.32 -8.97 -13.29
CA GLU A 229 -1.27 -9.95 -13.54
C GLU A 229 -1.76 -11.11 -14.39
N THR A 230 -2.86 -11.75 -13.99
CA THR A 230 -3.45 -12.87 -14.76
C THR A 230 -3.93 -12.39 -16.12
N ALA A 231 -4.64 -11.26 -16.21
CA ALA A 231 -5.14 -10.74 -17.49
C ALA A 231 -4.00 -10.43 -18.48
N MET A 232 -2.90 -9.86 -18.00
CA MET A 232 -1.72 -9.59 -18.84
C MET A 232 -0.98 -10.86 -19.22
N HIS A 233 -0.81 -11.79 -18.28
CA HIS A 233 -0.22 -13.09 -18.56
C HIS A 233 -0.99 -13.81 -19.66
N ASP A 234 -2.31 -13.98 -19.51
CA ASP A 234 -3.17 -14.64 -20.48
C ASP A 234 -3.10 -13.95 -21.86
N ALA A 235 -3.11 -12.61 -21.88
CA ALA A 235 -3.00 -11.84 -23.11
C ALA A 235 -1.62 -11.97 -23.79
N LEU A 236 -0.54 -12.02 -23.00
CA LEU A 236 0.82 -12.23 -23.48
C LEU A 236 0.99 -13.66 -24.03
N GLN A 237 0.41 -14.66 -23.39
CA GLN A 237 0.39 -16.04 -23.90
C GLN A 237 -0.35 -16.13 -25.24
N ALA A 238 -1.47 -15.42 -25.39
CA ALA A 238 -2.21 -15.36 -26.65
C ALA A 238 -1.41 -14.77 -27.83
N VAL A 239 -0.34 -14.00 -27.59
CA VAL A 239 0.56 -13.50 -28.65
C VAL A 239 1.21 -14.64 -29.41
N HIS A 240 1.46 -15.79 -28.75
CA HIS A 240 2.07 -16.95 -29.40
C HIS A 240 1.19 -17.57 -30.48
N TYR A 241 -0.13 -17.63 -30.25
CA TYR A 241 -1.02 -18.50 -31.03
C TYR A 241 -2.24 -17.80 -31.63
N ARG A 242 -2.60 -16.62 -31.13
CA ARG A 242 -3.76 -15.86 -31.60
C ARG A 242 -3.52 -14.35 -31.55
N PRO A 243 -2.40 -13.83 -32.11
CA PRO A 243 -2.01 -12.42 -31.97
C PRO A 243 -3.03 -11.42 -32.56
N TRP A 244 -3.80 -11.84 -33.56
CA TRP A 244 -4.87 -11.02 -34.14
C TRP A 244 -6.10 -10.87 -33.23
N ALA A 245 -6.20 -11.61 -32.13
CA ALA A 245 -7.32 -11.57 -31.18
C ALA A 245 -6.96 -10.90 -29.85
N VAL A 246 -5.72 -10.41 -29.70
CA VAL A 246 -5.29 -9.66 -28.52
C VAL A 246 -5.78 -8.23 -28.70
N PHE A 247 -7.01 -7.95 -28.26
CA PHE A 247 -7.67 -6.65 -28.38
C PHE A 247 -7.70 -5.87 -27.09
N GLU A 248 -7.56 -4.56 -27.25
CA GLU A 248 -8.00 -3.54 -26.29
C GLU A 248 -9.50 -3.71 -25.98
N ARG A 249 -9.90 -3.48 -24.73
CA ARG A 249 -11.30 -3.55 -24.29
C ARG A 249 -12.17 -2.61 -25.12
N VAL A 250 -13.12 -3.15 -25.89
CA VAL A 250 -14.08 -2.38 -26.71
C VAL A 250 -14.97 -1.48 -25.85
N ASP A 251 -15.11 -1.85 -24.59
CA ASP A 251 -16.00 -1.31 -23.56
C ASP A 251 -15.30 -0.29 -22.64
N ASN A 252 -14.03 0.06 -22.89
CA ASN A 252 -13.31 1.06 -22.11
C ASN A 252 -12.76 2.22 -22.97
N PRO A 253 -13.50 3.34 -23.11
CA PRO A 253 -13.06 4.50 -23.91
C PRO A 253 -11.87 5.29 -23.32
N THR A 254 -11.25 4.86 -22.21
CA THR A 254 -10.27 5.67 -21.46
C THR A 254 -8.84 5.10 -21.35
N GLY A 255 -8.43 4.08 -22.12
CA GLY A 255 -7.09 3.51 -21.91
C GLY A 255 -6.46 2.84 -23.13
N THR A 256 -5.95 3.64 -24.05
CA THR A 256 -4.98 3.18 -25.08
C THR A 256 -3.62 2.92 -24.47
N TYR A 257 -2.82 2.06 -25.12
CA TYR A 257 -1.41 1.85 -24.74
C TYR A 257 -0.64 3.16 -24.61
N ASP A 258 -0.93 4.15 -25.45
CA ASP A 258 -0.29 5.46 -25.38
C ASP A 258 -0.68 6.24 -24.11
N GLN A 259 -1.93 6.13 -23.66
CA GLN A 259 -2.38 6.74 -22.40
C GLN A 259 -1.78 6.04 -21.18
N ASP A 260 -1.70 4.71 -21.20
CA ASP A 260 -1.00 3.94 -20.16
C ASP A 260 0.48 4.32 -20.10
N LEU A 261 1.14 4.43 -21.26
CA LEU A 261 2.55 4.78 -21.34
C LEU A 261 2.83 6.21 -20.85
N GLN A 262 1.94 7.17 -21.14
CA GLN A 262 2.03 8.53 -20.60
C GLN A 262 1.88 8.55 -19.08
N GLY A 263 0.97 7.75 -18.54
CA GLY A 263 0.85 7.59 -17.10
C GLY A 263 2.09 6.96 -16.48
N LEU A 264 2.63 5.91 -17.12
CA LEU A 264 3.85 5.25 -16.69
C LEU A 264 5.03 6.21 -16.69
N GLN A 265 5.13 7.09 -17.68
CA GLN A 265 6.14 8.14 -17.70
C GLN A 265 5.99 9.07 -16.49
N ARG A 266 4.76 9.47 -16.14
CA ARG A 266 4.53 10.26 -14.91
C ARG A 266 4.91 9.51 -13.63
N TRP A 267 4.78 8.19 -13.60
CA TRP A 267 5.33 7.38 -12.49
C TRP A 267 6.85 7.31 -12.51
N ALA A 268 7.46 7.15 -13.69
CA ALA A 268 8.90 7.17 -13.89
C ALA A 268 9.55 8.47 -13.39
N ASP A 269 8.81 9.58 -13.44
CA ASP A 269 9.24 10.90 -12.96
C ASP A 269 9.23 11.06 -11.43
N LYS A 270 8.78 10.04 -10.68
CA LYS A 270 8.81 10.07 -9.20
C LYS A 270 10.22 9.94 -8.65
N GLY A 271 11.09 9.18 -9.31
CA GLY A 271 12.38 8.83 -8.74
C GLY A 271 13.26 8.00 -9.66
N VAL A 272 14.51 7.81 -9.22
CA VAL A 272 15.56 7.13 -9.99
C VAL A 272 15.22 5.67 -10.30
N PHE A 273 14.66 4.92 -9.33
CA PHE A 273 14.27 3.53 -9.56
C PHE A 273 13.14 3.43 -10.58
N GLU A 274 12.10 4.24 -10.42
CA GLU A 274 10.96 4.27 -11.32
C GLU A 274 11.40 4.61 -12.76
N ARG A 275 12.30 5.58 -12.92
CA ARG A 275 12.91 5.92 -14.21
C ARG A 275 13.64 4.73 -14.84
N GLN A 276 14.53 4.06 -14.09
CA GLN A 276 15.26 2.90 -14.59
C GLN A 276 14.34 1.74 -14.97
N ALA A 277 13.30 1.48 -14.17
CA ALA A 277 12.32 0.43 -14.44
C ALA A 277 11.52 0.74 -15.71
N TYR A 278 11.10 1.99 -15.90
CA TYR A 278 10.41 2.45 -17.11
C TYR A 278 11.28 2.30 -18.36
N GLU A 279 12.52 2.78 -18.32
CA GLU A 279 13.45 2.70 -19.46
C GLU A 279 13.75 1.24 -19.83
N ALA A 280 14.00 0.38 -18.84
CA ALA A 280 14.19 -1.04 -19.06
C ALA A 280 12.94 -1.70 -19.67
N PHE A 281 11.75 -1.29 -19.24
CA PHE A 281 10.50 -1.77 -19.80
C PHE A 281 10.31 -1.34 -21.26
N VAL A 282 10.55 -0.07 -21.60
CA VAL A 282 10.45 0.44 -22.97
C VAL A 282 11.45 -0.28 -23.88
N GLN A 283 12.70 -0.42 -23.44
CA GLN A 283 13.73 -1.14 -24.18
C GLN A 283 13.35 -2.62 -24.39
N GLN A 284 12.79 -3.27 -23.36
CA GLN A 284 12.33 -4.65 -23.47
C GLN A 284 11.16 -4.78 -24.45
N MET A 285 10.23 -3.82 -24.45
CA MET A 285 9.10 -3.77 -25.40
C MET A 285 9.60 -3.71 -26.85
N GLU A 286 10.55 -2.81 -27.16
CA GLU A 286 11.12 -2.69 -28.51
C GLU A 286 11.82 -4.00 -28.96
N SER A 287 12.62 -4.59 -28.08
CA SER A 287 13.34 -5.85 -28.35
C SER A 287 12.38 -7.02 -28.59
N SER A 288 11.34 -7.15 -27.76
CA SER A 288 10.34 -8.20 -27.89
C SER A 288 9.49 -8.03 -29.16
N GLN A 289 9.13 -6.80 -29.53
CA GLN A 289 8.44 -6.51 -30.79
C GLN A 289 9.27 -6.94 -32.01
N ALA A 290 10.57 -6.65 -32.03
CA ALA A 290 11.44 -7.06 -33.15
C ALA A 290 11.53 -8.60 -33.27
N THR A 291 11.67 -9.28 -32.14
CA THR A 291 11.77 -10.75 -32.07
C THR A 291 10.46 -11.41 -32.54
N VAL A 292 9.33 -10.97 -32.00
CA VAL A 292 8.00 -11.49 -32.34
C VAL A 292 7.63 -11.17 -33.80
N ALA A 293 7.96 -9.98 -34.31
CA ALA A 293 7.75 -9.62 -35.70
C ALA A 293 8.49 -10.54 -36.67
N THR A 294 9.73 -10.93 -36.33
CA THR A 294 10.52 -11.87 -37.15
C THR A 294 9.83 -13.23 -37.20
N PHE A 295 9.35 -13.71 -36.06
CA PHE A 295 8.56 -14.95 -35.99
C PHE A 295 7.27 -14.85 -36.81
N PHE A 296 6.51 -13.76 -36.71
CA PHE A 296 5.27 -13.59 -37.47
C PHE A 296 5.50 -13.53 -38.99
N ALA A 297 6.58 -12.86 -39.43
CA ALA A 297 6.96 -12.83 -40.84
C ALA A 297 7.20 -14.24 -41.39
N GLN A 298 7.95 -15.06 -40.66
CA GLN A 298 8.25 -16.44 -41.05
C GLN A 298 7.03 -17.36 -40.94
N ARG A 299 6.31 -17.30 -39.80
CA ARG A 299 5.24 -18.24 -39.46
C ARG A 299 4.00 -18.06 -40.32
N TYR A 300 3.65 -16.81 -40.62
CA TYR A 300 2.44 -16.45 -41.36
C TYR A 300 2.74 -15.96 -42.79
N GLY A 301 4.02 -15.90 -43.18
CA GLY A 301 4.42 -15.40 -44.50
C GLY A 301 4.00 -13.94 -44.73
N LEU A 302 4.12 -13.10 -43.69
CA LEU A 302 3.77 -11.68 -43.74
C LEU A 302 4.94 -10.85 -44.23
N ALA A 303 4.66 -9.75 -44.94
CA ALA A 303 5.68 -8.77 -45.26
C ALA A 303 6.26 -8.16 -43.97
N LYS A 304 7.52 -7.72 -43.99
CA LYS A 304 8.22 -7.18 -42.81
C LYS A 304 7.41 -6.09 -42.08
N ALA A 305 6.82 -5.15 -42.83
CA ALA A 305 6.01 -4.07 -42.26
C ALA A 305 4.70 -4.58 -41.63
N GLN A 306 4.04 -5.54 -42.26
CA GLN A 306 2.81 -6.17 -41.73
C GLN A 306 3.09 -6.97 -40.45
N ALA A 307 4.19 -7.74 -40.45
CA ALA A 307 4.60 -8.52 -39.29
C ALA A 307 4.97 -7.61 -38.09
N ALA A 308 5.68 -6.51 -38.35
CA ALA A 308 6.00 -5.51 -37.35
C ALA A 308 4.74 -4.82 -36.79
N ALA A 309 3.78 -4.46 -37.65
CA ALA A 309 2.53 -3.85 -37.22
C ALA A 309 1.69 -4.79 -36.34
N LEU A 310 1.55 -6.06 -36.75
CA LEU A 310 0.82 -7.07 -35.97
C LEU A 310 1.50 -7.38 -34.63
N SER A 311 2.84 -7.50 -34.63
CA SER A 311 3.61 -7.74 -33.40
C SER A 311 3.47 -6.60 -32.40
N ARG A 312 3.58 -5.35 -32.88
CA ARG A 312 3.41 -4.17 -32.04
C ARG A 312 2.00 -4.13 -31.43
N GLN A 313 0.97 -4.25 -32.25
CA GLN A 313 -0.42 -4.20 -31.79
C GLN A 313 -0.70 -5.29 -30.75
N ALA A 314 -0.29 -6.54 -31.02
CA ALA A 314 -0.52 -7.65 -30.11
C ALA A 314 0.16 -7.45 -28.75
N LEU A 315 1.43 -7.03 -28.73
CA LEU A 315 2.17 -6.82 -27.48
C LEU A 315 1.69 -5.58 -26.72
N GLN A 316 1.39 -4.47 -27.40
CA GLN A 316 0.85 -3.27 -26.76
C GLN A 316 -0.49 -3.56 -26.08
N ASN A 317 -1.39 -4.24 -26.78
CA ASN A 317 -2.69 -4.62 -26.23
C ASN A 317 -2.54 -5.59 -25.05
N ALA A 318 -1.64 -6.57 -25.16
CA ALA A 318 -1.39 -7.53 -24.08
C ALA A 318 -0.90 -6.82 -22.80
N VAL A 319 0.01 -5.87 -22.94
CA VAL A 319 0.57 -5.13 -21.81
C VAL A 319 -0.44 -4.15 -21.21
N SER A 320 -1.22 -3.45 -22.04
CA SER A 320 -2.28 -2.54 -21.58
C SER A 320 -3.37 -3.24 -20.77
N GLU A 321 -3.63 -4.54 -21.01
CA GLU A 321 -4.58 -5.29 -20.19
C GLU A 321 -4.18 -5.37 -18.71
N GLY A 322 -2.87 -5.29 -18.40
CA GLY A 322 -2.35 -5.38 -17.03
C GLY A 322 -1.82 -4.09 -16.40
N ILE A 323 -1.42 -3.10 -17.20
CA ILE A 323 -0.80 -1.89 -16.65
C ILE A 323 -1.85 -0.86 -16.24
N ARG A 324 -2.85 -0.58 -17.09
CA ARG A 324 -4.03 0.28 -16.81
C ARG A 324 -3.72 1.53 -15.99
N PHE A 325 -2.76 2.31 -16.47
CA PHE A 325 -2.05 3.32 -15.71
C PHE A 325 -2.37 4.75 -16.18
N TYR A 326 -3.54 4.96 -16.79
CA TYR A 326 -3.90 6.19 -17.51
C TYR A 326 -4.26 7.40 -16.62
N GLN A 327 -4.70 7.21 -15.37
CA GLN A 327 -5.16 8.29 -14.46
C GLN A 327 -4.19 8.64 -13.33
N TYR A 328 -2.94 8.18 -13.40
CA TYR A 328 -1.96 8.40 -12.33
C TYR A 328 -1.33 9.81 -12.38
N ALA A 329 -1.36 10.51 -11.25
CA ALA A 329 -0.80 11.86 -11.07
C ALA A 329 -0.12 11.99 -9.69
N PRO A 330 1.15 11.57 -9.56
CA PRO A 330 1.81 11.43 -8.25
C PRO A 330 2.41 12.72 -7.68
N TYR A 331 2.51 13.78 -8.48
CA TYR A 331 3.06 15.08 -8.10
C TYR A 331 2.35 16.21 -8.88
N PRO A 332 2.48 17.48 -8.46
CA PRO A 332 1.91 18.65 -9.16
C PRO A 332 2.32 18.73 -10.64
N LYS A 333 1.36 19.04 -11.53
CA LYS A 333 1.59 18.98 -12.99
C LYS A 333 2.71 19.88 -13.49
N ASP A 334 2.98 20.99 -12.81
CA ASP A 334 4.02 21.95 -13.11
C ASP A 334 5.44 21.44 -12.79
N GLU A 335 5.59 20.36 -12.01
CA GLU A 335 6.88 19.73 -11.74
C GLU A 335 7.36 18.80 -12.87
N ALA A 336 6.45 18.31 -13.73
CA ALA A 336 6.71 17.22 -14.66
C ALA A 336 7.93 17.46 -15.57
N ALA A 337 8.02 18.65 -16.18
CA ALA A 337 9.11 18.97 -17.09
C ALA A 337 10.47 19.05 -16.36
N LEU A 338 10.49 19.62 -15.16
CA LEU A 338 11.70 19.74 -14.35
C LEU A 338 12.17 18.37 -13.85
N ARG A 339 11.25 17.52 -13.37
CA ARG A 339 11.55 16.13 -12.94
C ARG A 339 12.11 15.30 -14.10
N ASP A 340 11.46 15.32 -15.26
CA ASP A 340 11.93 14.58 -16.44
C ASP A 340 13.32 15.06 -16.87
N ALA A 341 13.56 16.38 -16.88
CA ALA A 341 14.87 16.92 -17.24
C ALA A 341 15.98 16.52 -16.26
N ILE A 342 15.69 16.50 -14.96
CA ILE A 342 16.63 16.07 -13.93
C ILE A 342 16.94 14.57 -14.08
N LEU A 343 15.91 13.72 -14.15
CA LEU A 343 16.07 12.26 -14.25
C LEU A 343 16.71 11.82 -15.57
N ALA A 344 16.51 12.58 -16.65
CA ALA A 344 17.18 12.36 -17.93
C ALA A 344 18.59 12.97 -17.99
N HIS A 345 19.10 13.55 -16.89
CA HIS A 345 20.43 14.17 -16.78
C HIS A 345 20.66 15.23 -17.88
N ARG A 346 19.63 16.03 -18.19
CA ARG A 346 19.75 17.11 -19.18
C ARG A 346 20.72 18.18 -18.70
N PRO A 347 21.36 18.96 -19.61
CA PRO A 347 22.29 20.00 -19.22
C PRO A 347 21.70 20.99 -18.20
N MET A 348 22.47 21.37 -17.18
CA MET A 348 22.01 22.29 -16.12
C MET A 348 21.46 23.62 -16.64
N ALA A 349 21.91 24.10 -17.80
CA ALA A 349 21.35 25.31 -18.42
C ALA A 349 19.88 25.13 -18.83
N GLU A 350 19.49 23.93 -19.30
CA GLU A 350 18.10 23.59 -19.60
C GLU A 350 17.29 23.43 -18.31
N ILE A 351 17.81 22.69 -17.33
CA ILE A 351 17.15 22.46 -16.03
C ILE A 351 16.82 23.79 -15.34
N ARG A 352 17.76 24.73 -15.30
CA ARG A 352 17.58 26.06 -14.70
C ARG A 352 16.59 26.95 -15.45
N ALA A 353 16.35 26.68 -16.73
CA ALA A 353 15.41 27.44 -17.56
C ALA A 353 13.97 26.91 -17.46
N LEU A 354 13.77 25.72 -16.92
CA LEU A 354 12.44 25.12 -16.77
C LEU A 354 11.69 25.72 -15.57
N PRO A 355 10.38 25.96 -15.70
CA PRO A 355 9.54 26.39 -14.58
C PRO A 355 9.27 25.23 -13.61
N GLY A 356 8.71 25.56 -12.45
CA GLY A 356 8.33 24.60 -11.42
C GLY A 356 9.32 24.54 -10.26
N LYS A 357 8.91 23.92 -9.16
CA LYS A 357 9.73 23.72 -7.96
C LYS A 357 9.57 22.27 -7.52
N VAL A 358 10.68 21.56 -7.34
CA VAL A 358 10.69 20.19 -6.84
C VAL A 358 11.34 20.18 -5.46
N ASP A 359 10.57 19.87 -4.43
CA ASP A 359 11.07 19.75 -3.05
C ASP A 359 11.64 18.33 -2.77
N ASP A 360 11.20 17.33 -3.53
CA ASP A 360 11.69 15.95 -3.40
C ASP A 360 13.09 15.77 -4.00
N LEU A 361 14.10 15.85 -3.13
CA LEU A 361 15.50 15.67 -3.47
C LEU A 361 15.85 14.25 -3.94
N ALA A 362 15.02 13.24 -3.68
CA ALA A 362 15.30 11.87 -4.13
C ALA A 362 15.32 11.75 -5.66
N VAL A 363 14.61 12.65 -6.37
CA VAL A 363 14.57 12.70 -7.84
C VAL A 363 15.91 13.07 -8.47
N ALA A 364 16.79 13.75 -7.74
CA ALA A 364 18.07 14.26 -8.23
C ALA A 364 19.27 13.52 -7.63
N ILE A 365 19.05 12.42 -6.91
CA ILE A 365 20.08 11.82 -6.06
C ILE A 365 21.26 11.25 -6.85
N ASP A 366 21.06 10.89 -8.11
CA ASP A 366 22.10 10.44 -9.04
C ASP A 366 22.64 11.57 -9.95
N TYR A 367 22.18 12.81 -9.75
CA TYR A 367 22.65 14.01 -10.45
C TYR A 367 23.04 15.13 -9.45
N PRO A 368 24.27 15.11 -8.90
CA PRO A 368 24.70 16.00 -7.81
C PRO A 368 24.53 17.50 -8.08
N GLU A 369 24.73 17.95 -9.33
CA GLU A 369 24.55 19.35 -9.72
C GLU A 369 23.10 19.79 -9.68
N ALA A 370 22.18 18.94 -10.14
CA ALA A 370 20.74 19.19 -10.04
C ALA A 370 20.28 19.11 -8.57
N LEU A 371 20.80 18.17 -7.79
CA LEU A 371 20.54 18.07 -6.35
C LEU A 371 20.94 19.35 -5.62
N ALA A 372 22.15 19.86 -5.87
CA ALA A 372 22.64 21.11 -5.30
C ALA A 372 21.73 22.29 -5.70
N TYR A 373 21.31 22.34 -6.96
CA TYR A 373 20.37 23.35 -7.44
C TYR A 373 19.02 23.28 -6.73
N LEU A 374 18.43 22.10 -6.53
CA LEU A 374 17.16 21.96 -5.80
C LEU A 374 17.29 22.44 -4.34
N ILE A 375 18.42 22.14 -3.67
CA ILE A 375 18.72 22.65 -2.32
C ILE A 375 18.84 24.19 -2.34
N GLU A 376 19.48 24.78 -3.35
CA GLU A 376 19.55 26.23 -3.55
C GLU A 376 18.18 26.88 -3.78
N GLN A 377 17.23 26.14 -4.36
CA GLN A 377 15.82 26.56 -4.50
C GLN A 377 15.00 26.37 -3.21
N GLY A 378 15.62 25.94 -2.10
CA GLY A 378 15.00 25.85 -0.78
C GLY A 378 14.37 24.49 -0.45
N ALA A 379 14.66 23.43 -1.21
CA ALA A 379 14.28 22.08 -0.83
C ALA A 379 14.96 21.68 0.50
N ASP A 380 14.20 21.08 1.43
CA ASP A 380 14.75 20.68 2.73
C ASP A 380 15.63 19.43 2.59
N VAL A 381 16.91 19.58 2.91
CA VAL A 381 17.93 18.53 2.87
C VAL A 381 17.58 17.29 3.72
N ASN A 382 16.68 17.44 4.70
CA ASN A 382 16.22 16.37 5.59
C ASN A 382 14.77 15.93 5.32
N GLN A 383 14.13 16.40 4.25
CA GLN A 383 12.74 16.04 3.94
C GLN A 383 12.62 14.53 3.74
N ALA A 384 11.92 13.87 4.66
CA ALA A 384 11.68 12.45 4.59
C ALA A 384 10.36 12.15 3.86
N ASN A 385 10.30 11.01 3.18
CA ASN A 385 9.02 10.47 2.69
C ASN A 385 8.19 9.91 3.85
N ALA A 386 7.00 9.36 3.56
CA ALA A 386 6.11 8.79 4.58
C ALA A 386 6.74 7.67 5.43
N PHE A 387 7.75 6.96 4.92
CA PHE A 387 8.48 5.92 5.64
C PHE A 387 9.65 6.48 6.48
N GLY A 388 9.78 7.80 6.62
CA GLY A 388 10.93 8.40 7.29
C GLY A 388 12.24 8.31 6.49
N LYS A 389 12.18 7.91 5.20
CA LYS A 389 13.38 7.76 4.38
C LYS A 389 13.83 9.12 3.83
N THR A 390 15.07 9.50 4.14
CA THR A 390 15.65 10.80 3.78
C THR A 390 16.47 10.75 2.48
N PRO A 391 16.79 11.90 1.86
CA PRO A 391 17.63 11.95 0.65
C PRO A 391 18.99 11.30 0.87
N LEU A 392 19.57 11.42 2.07
CA LEU A 392 20.85 10.78 2.40
C LEU A 392 20.74 9.24 2.42
N MET A 393 19.61 8.68 2.82
CA MET A 393 19.36 7.25 2.72
C MET A 393 19.19 6.79 1.26
N TYR A 394 18.59 7.61 0.39
CA TYR A 394 18.56 7.34 -1.04
C TYR A 394 19.97 7.39 -1.65
N ALA A 395 20.81 8.37 -1.27
CA ALA A 395 22.20 8.42 -1.72
C ALA A 395 22.98 7.17 -1.29
N ALA A 396 22.75 6.69 -0.06
CA ALA A 396 23.30 5.43 0.43
C ALA A 396 22.80 4.20 -0.37
N GLN A 397 21.50 4.13 -0.67
CA GLN A 397 20.92 3.05 -1.45
C GLN A 397 21.49 2.98 -2.88
N TYR A 398 21.72 4.11 -3.52
CA TYR A 398 22.21 4.17 -4.89
C TYR A 398 23.73 4.36 -5.00
N ASN A 399 24.46 4.25 -3.89
CA ASN A 399 25.92 4.46 -3.82
C ASN A 399 26.39 5.82 -4.40
N GLN A 400 25.61 6.89 -4.19
CA GLN A 400 25.86 8.21 -4.75
C GLN A 400 26.73 9.06 -3.81
N VAL A 401 28.05 8.84 -3.86
CA VAL A 401 29.01 9.45 -2.94
C VAL A 401 29.00 10.97 -2.98
N GLN A 402 28.96 11.58 -4.17
CA GLN A 402 28.99 13.05 -4.30
C GLN A 402 27.70 13.71 -3.83
N SER A 403 26.56 13.10 -4.10
CA SER A 403 25.27 13.53 -3.57
C SER A 403 25.23 13.42 -2.04
N ALA A 404 25.70 12.30 -1.48
CA ALA A 404 25.82 12.15 -0.03
C ALA A 404 26.72 13.22 0.60
N ARG A 405 27.87 13.52 -0.02
CA ARG A 405 28.77 14.59 0.43
C ARG A 405 28.07 15.95 0.42
N THR A 406 27.41 16.28 -0.68
CA THR A 406 26.64 17.53 -0.83
C THR A 406 25.56 17.65 0.24
N LEU A 407 24.77 16.60 0.45
CA LEU A 407 23.72 16.56 1.48
C LEU A 407 24.30 16.77 2.89
N LEU A 408 25.39 16.07 3.23
CA LEU A 408 26.06 16.19 4.53
C LEU A 408 26.67 17.59 4.72
N ASP A 409 27.29 18.16 3.69
CA ASP A 409 27.85 19.52 3.72
C ASP A 409 26.74 20.58 3.87
N LYS A 410 25.51 20.28 3.43
CA LYS A 410 24.32 21.13 3.59
C LYS A 410 23.49 20.82 4.84
N GLY A 411 23.98 19.97 5.75
CA GLY A 411 23.35 19.73 7.06
C GLY A 411 22.33 18.58 7.10
N ALA A 412 22.43 17.61 6.18
CA ALA A 412 21.72 16.34 6.31
C ALA A 412 22.10 15.64 7.61
N TYR A 413 21.11 15.14 8.34
CA TYR A 413 21.29 14.41 9.57
C TYR A 413 21.58 12.92 9.28
N PRO A 414 22.77 12.41 9.60
CA PRO A 414 23.19 11.05 9.21
C PRO A 414 22.48 9.93 9.96
N ASN A 415 21.88 10.25 11.11
CA ASN A 415 21.26 9.27 12.01
C ASN A 415 19.73 9.32 11.97
N ALA A 416 19.14 9.93 10.94
CA ALA A 416 17.70 9.80 10.68
C ALA A 416 17.35 8.32 10.53
N THR A 417 16.13 7.96 10.90
CA THR A 417 15.65 6.57 10.95
C THR A 417 14.33 6.41 10.20
N THR A 418 14.16 5.29 9.51
CA THR A 418 12.88 4.96 8.88
C THR A 418 11.84 4.52 9.91
N LEU A 419 10.57 4.58 9.53
CA LEU A 419 9.42 4.12 10.31
C LEU A 419 8.46 3.32 9.42
N ILE A 420 7.55 2.57 10.04
CA ILE A 420 6.40 1.99 9.33
C ILE A 420 5.33 3.08 9.25
N PRO A 421 4.96 3.55 8.04
CA PRO A 421 4.02 4.64 7.83
C PRO A 421 2.60 4.30 8.29
N VAL A 422 1.76 5.32 8.34
CA VAL A 422 0.37 5.25 8.78
C VAL A 422 -0.55 5.42 7.58
N ASP A 423 -1.10 4.32 7.10
CA ASP A 423 -2.16 4.31 6.08
C ASP A 423 -2.90 2.96 6.08
N GLY A 424 -3.99 2.86 5.30
CA GLY A 424 -4.82 1.66 5.17
C GLY A 424 -4.15 0.52 4.38
N CYS A 425 -2.82 0.45 4.45
CA CYS A 425 -1.92 -0.04 3.43
C CYS A 425 -0.98 -1.04 4.10
N SER A 426 -1.11 -2.32 3.75
CA SER A 426 -0.16 -3.32 4.23
C SER A 426 1.09 -3.25 3.37
N TYR A 427 2.10 -2.51 3.83
CA TYR A 427 3.41 -2.52 3.21
C TYR A 427 4.12 -3.84 3.47
N SER A 428 4.89 -4.31 2.48
CA SER A 428 5.88 -5.37 2.67
C SER A 428 7.08 -4.92 3.52
N LEU A 429 7.17 -3.62 3.81
CA LEU A 429 8.20 -3.02 4.66
C LEU A 429 7.87 -3.29 6.14
N ARG A 430 8.51 -4.33 6.69
CA ARG A 430 8.43 -4.69 8.11
C ARG A 430 9.64 -4.25 8.93
N THR A 431 10.58 -3.54 8.29
CA THR A 431 11.78 -3.03 8.96
C THR A 431 11.64 -1.54 9.27
N THR A 432 11.71 -1.21 10.56
CA THR A 432 11.82 0.17 11.06
C THR A 432 13.26 0.48 11.45
N ASN A 433 13.51 1.74 11.75
CA ASN A 433 14.74 2.22 12.36
C ASN A 433 16.00 2.06 11.49
N MET A 434 15.82 2.05 10.17
CA MET A 434 16.94 1.99 9.21
C MET A 434 17.59 3.35 9.06
N THR A 435 18.91 3.39 9.09
CA THR A 435 19.72 4.60 8.87
C THR A 435 20.43 4.56 7.52
N ALA A 436 21.05 5.67 7.12
CA ALA A 436 21.90 5.71 5.93
C ALA A 436 23.02 4.65 5.97
N LEU A 437 23.58 4.32 7.15
CA LEU A 437 24.58 3.26 7.28
C LEU A 437 24.02 1.87 6.99
N HIS A 438 22.77 1.57 7.36
CA HIS A 438 22.16 0.28 7.02
C HIS A 438 21.96 0.13 5.51
N TYR A 439 21.51 1.19 4.84
CA TYR A 439 21.43 1.21 3.37
C TYR A 439 22.82 1.11 2.73
N ALA A 440 23.82 1.80 3.28
CA ALA A 440 25.19 1.73 2.77
C ALA A 440 25.80 0.34 2.93
N ALA A 441 25.57 -0.34 4.06
CA ALA A 441 26.03 -1.70 4.28
C ALA A 441 25.44 -2.71 3.27
N ARG A 442 24.19 -2.50 2.84
CA ARG A 442 23.53 -3.34 1.83
C ARG A 442 23.86 -2.99 0.39
N TYR A 443 24.04 -1.71 0.07
CA TYR A 443 24.07 -1.25 -1.32
C TYR A 443 25.28 -0.40 -1.71
N ALA A 444 26.00 0.21 -0.78
CA ALA A 444 27.08 1.14 -1.09
C ALA A 444 28.47 0.52 -0.94
N GLY A 445 29.46 1.22 -1.49
CA GLY A 445 30.86 0.85 -1.37
C GLY A 445 31.53 1.40 -0.09
N PRO A 446 32.78 0.96 0.18
CA PRO A 446 33.53 1.37 1.37
C PRO A 446 33.71 2.88 1.51
N GLU A 447 33.84 3.61 0.40
CA GLU A 447 34.00 5.07 0.39
C GLU A 447 32.80 5.77 1.02
N LEU A 448 31.58 5.37 0.68
CA LEU A 448 30.37 5.98 1.21
C LEU A 448 30.16 5.63 2.69
N VAL A 449 30.47 4.38 3.08
CA VAL A 449 30.43 3.97 4.50
C VAL A 449 31.37 4.85 5.32
N LYS A 450 32.61 5.03 4.84
CA LYS A 450 33.60 5.88 5.51
C LYS A 450 33.13 7.34 5.58
N LEU A 451 32.61 7.89 4.48
CA LEU A 451 32.09 9.25 4.45
C LEU A 451 30.98 9.46 5.49
N LEU A 452 30.03 8.53 5.62
CA LEU A 452 28.95 8.62 6.60
C LEU A 452 29.50 8.63 8.03
N LEU A 453 30.44 7.73 8.35
CA LEU A 453 31.08 7.65 9.67
C LEU A 453 31.89 8.91 9.99
N ASP A 454 32.70 9.41 9.04
CA ASP A 454 33.49 10.64 9.16
C ASP A 454 32.58 11.87 9.42
N ARG A 455 31.30 11.78 9.05
CA ARG A 455 30.28 12.84 9.23
C ARG A 455 29.31 12.55 10.38
N GLY A 456 29.65 11.62 11.28
CA GLY A 456 28.94 11.41 12.54
C GLY A 456 27.79 10.40 12.48
N ALA A 457 27.72 9.57 11.44
CA ALA A 457 26.80 8.43 11.42
C ALA A 457 27.16 7.42 12.52
N GLU A 458 26.14 6.88 13.19
CA GLU A 458 26.28 6.01 14.36
C GLU A 458 26.11 4.53 13.96
N PRO A 459 27.15 3.69 14.08
CA PRO A 459 27.08 2.27 13.75
C PRO A 459 26.31 1.42 14.79
N ALA A 460 25.96 1.95 15.96
CA ALA A 460 25.25 1.20 17.00
C ALA A 460 23.71 1.19 16.85
N ILE A 461 23.13 2.01 15.97
CA ILE A 461 21.67 2.06 15.77
C ILE A 461 21.19 0.71 15.22
N LYS A 462 20.10 0.19 15.78
CA LYS A 462 19.53 -1.10 15.39
C LYS A 462 18.24 -0.93 14.60
N ALA A 463 18.24 -1.36 13.34
CA ALA A 463 17.02 -1.60 12.58
C ALA A 463 16.21 -2.73 13.22
N ARG A 464 14.87 -2.63 13.20
CA ARG A 464 13.99 -3.59 13.88
C ARG A 464 13.01 -4.20 12.90
N TRP A 465 12.94 -5.52 12.91
CA TRP A 465 11.90 -6.29 12.25
C TRP A 465 10.95 -6.85 13.30
N ASP A 466 9.65 -6.84 13.04
CA ASP A 466 8.66 -7.28 14.01
C ASP A 466 8.87 -8.76 14.42
N GLY A 467 8.94 -9.01 15.72
CA GLY A 467 9.26 -10.33 16.28
C GLY A 467 10.74 -10.75 16.24
N GLU A 468 11.65 -9.93 15.72
CA GLU A 468 13.07 -10.28 15.55
C GLU A 468 14.02 -9.38 16.37
N PRO A 469 15.20 -9.89 16.76
CA PRO A 469 16.24 -9.06 17.35
C PRO A 469 16.66 -7.90 16.43
N GLY A 470 16.88 -6.72 17.02
CA GLY A 470 17.36 -5.56 16.27
C GLY A 470 18.76 -5.78 15.70
N ARG A 471 18.98 -5.36 14.45
CA ARG A 471 20.22 -5.54 13.67
C ARG A 471 20.90 -4.21 13.39
N THR A 472 22.21 -4.17 13.58
CA THR A 472 23.10 -3.03 13.28
C THR A 472 23.49 -2.99 11.80
N PRO A 473 24.11 -1.89 11.30
CA PRO A 473 24.72 -1.87 9.98
C PRO A 473 25.78 -2.96 9.76
N LEU A 474 26.51 -3.37 10.82
CA LEU A 474 27.47 -4.48 10.72
C LEU A 474 26.76 -5.81 10.44
N ASP A 475 25.64 -6.08 11.13
CA ASP A 475 24.84 -7.28 10.89
C ASP A 475 24.29 -7.31 9.46
N TRP A 476 23.88 -6.15 8.95
CA TRP A 476 23.46 -5.99 7.55
C TRP A 476 24.60 -6.24 6.58
N LEU A 477 25.79 -5.67 6.81
CA LEU A 477 26.96 -5.93 5.99
C LEU A 477 27.21 -7.43 5.90
N GLN A 478 27.27 -8.12 7.04
CA GLN A 478 27.51 -9.56 7.10
C GLN A 478 26.45 -10.35 6.33
N GLN A 479 25.17 -10.03 6.50
CA GLN A 479 24.07 -10.66 5.77
C GLN A 479 24.22 -10.49 4.25
N TYR A 480 24.53 -9.28 3.79
CA TYR A 480 24.55 -8.93 2.38
C TYR A 480 25.92 -9.14 1.71
N THR A 481 26.95 -9.54 2.44
CA THR A 481 28.24 -9.98 1.88
C THR A 481 28.54 -11.46 2.11
N ALA A 482 27.65 -12.19 2.78
CA ALA A 482 27.83 -13.61 3.04
C ALA A 482 27.97 -14.43 1.75
N PRO A 483 28.78 -15.51 1.75
CA PRO A 483 28.81 -16.47 0.65
C PRO A 483 27.41 -17.04 0.41
N GLY A 484 26.91 -16.91 -0.83
CA GLY A 484 25.57 -17.39 -1.21
C GLY A 484 24.40 -16.51 -0.80
N ALA A 485 24.63 -15.26 -0.37
CA ALA A 485 23.56 -14.30 -0.14
C ALA A 485 22.72 -14.09 -1.42
N ALA A 486 21.39 -14.17 -1.28
CA ALA A 486 20.45 -14.03 -2.41
C ALA A 486 20.55 -12.66 -3.11
N GLU A 487 20.84 -11.60 -2.35
CA GLU A 487 21.02 -10.23 -2.85
C GLU A 487 22.34 -9.66 -2.33
N ARG A 488 23.46 -10.07 -2.91
CA ARG A 488 24.77 -9.61 -2.43
C ARG A 488 25.00 -8.12 -2.72
N ASN A 489 25.59 -7.37 -1.78
CA ASN A 489 26.02 -6.00 -2.00
C ASN A 489 27.02 -5.96 -3.17
N PRO A 490 26.69 -5.33 -4.31
CA PRO A 490 27.55 -5.36 -5.51
C PRO A 490 28.76 -4.42 -5.42
N ASN A 491 28.79 -3.51 -4.44
CA ASN A 491 29.78 -2.44 -4.32
C ASN A 491 30.86 -2.71 -3.24
N ILE A 492 30.85 -3.90 -2.61
CA ILE A 492 31.88 -4.34 -1.65
C ILE A 492 32.41 -5.70 -2.08
N ALA A 493 33.67 -5.75 -2.52
CA ALA A 493 34.34 -7.00 -2.86
C ALA A 493 34.69 -7.81 -1.59
N ASP A 494 34.83 -9.14 -1.71
CA ASP A 494 35.16 -10.04 -0.57
C ASP A 494 36.38 -9.57 0.23
N GLY A 495 37.43 -9.12 -0.44
CA GLY A 495 38.65 -8.61 0.21
C GLY A 495 38.46 -7.29 0.97
N GLN A 496 37.36 -6.58 0.76
CA GLN A 496 37.04 -5.32 1.44
C GLN A 496 36.15 -5.52 2.67
N VAL A 497 35.45 -6.65 2.77
CA VAL A 497 34.44 -6.91 3.82
C VAL A 497 35.02 -6.73 5.21
N ALA A 498 36.18 -7.30 5.50
CA ALA A 498 36.81 -7.21 6.83
C ALA A 498 37.15 -5.75 7.20
N GLY A 499 37.60 -4.95 6.23
CA GLY A 499 37.90 -3.53 6.46
C GLY A 499 36.64 -2.71 6.75
N VAL A 500 35.56 -2.95 6.00
CA VAL A 500 34.27 -2.27 6.25
C VAL A 500 33.64 -2.74 7.57
N ALA A 501 33.74 -4.02 7.89
CA ALA A 501 33.26 -4.57 9.14
C ALA A 501 33.94 -3.93 10.36
N ALA A 502 35.26 -3.71 10.29
CA ALA A 502 36.00 -3.03 11.35
C ALA A 502 35.53 -1.57 11.57
N LEU A 503 35.18 -0.86 10.48
CA LEU A 503 34.62 0.50 10.56
C LEU A 503 33.22 0.53 11.19
N LEU A 504 32.41 -0.49 10.92
CA LEU A 504 31.03 -0.60 11.41
C LEU A 504 30.91 -1.24 12.80
N GLN A 505 32.03 -1.62 13.43
CA GLN A 505 32.01 -2.25 14.74
C GLN A 505 31.40 -1.28 15.78
N PRO A 506 30.26 -1.63 16.42
CA PRO A 506 29.66 -0.76 17.42
C PRO A 506 30.60 -0.57 18.62
N PRO A 507 30.66 0.64 19.22
CA PRO A 507 31.36 0.86 20.48
C PRO A 507 30.82 -0.03 21.62
N SER A 508 31.62 -0.20 22.67
CA SER A 508 31.20 -0.95 23.86
C SER A 508 30.04 -0.26 24.59
N ALA A 509 29.23 -1.05 25.30
CA ALA A 509 28.06 -0.53 26.03
C ALA A 509 28.39 0.64 26.99
N PRO A 510 29.50 0.64 27.77
CA PRO A 510 29.87 1.79 28.60
C PRO A 510 30.13 3.08 27.80
N VAL A 511 30.74 2.96 26.60
CA VAL A 511 31.00 4.10 25.72
C VAL A 511 29.69 4.66 25.18
N LEU A 512 28.77 3.79 24.76
CA LEU A 512 27.44 4.19 24.29
C LEU A 512 26.62 4.86 25.38
N GLN A 513 26.66 4.33 26.62
CA GLN A 513 25.99 4.93 27.76
C GLN A 513 26.50 6.34 28.07
N ALA A 514 27.82 6.53 28.13
CA ALA A 514 28.43 7.85 28.33
C ALA A 514 28.11 8.82 27.19
N ARG A 515 27.98 8.33 25.95
CA ARG A 515 27.55 9.14 24.81
C ARG A 515 26.08 9.53 24.91
N ALA A 516 25.18 8.60 25.26
CA ALA A 516 23.76 8.87 25.45
C ALA A 516 23.55 9.97 26.50
N GLN A 517 24.25 9.90 27.65
CA GLN A 517 24.19 10.92 28.69
C GLN A 517 24.59 12.32 28.20
N ARG A 518 25.65 12.43 27.38
CA ARG A 518 26.05 13.71 26.78
C ARG A 518 25.00 14.24 25.81
N LEU A 519 24.42 13.37 24.99
CA LEU A 519 23.37 13.73 24.04
C LEU A 519 22.10 14.23 24.73
N VAL A 520 21.74 13.67 25.89
CA VAL A 520 20.64 14.19 26.72
C VAL A 520 20.90 15.64 27.12
N LEU A 521 22.08 15.92 27.67
CA LEU A 521 22.46 17.29 28.07
C LEU A 521 22.49 18.26 26.87
N GLU A 522 22.98 17.80 25.71
CA GLU A 522 22.95 18.58 24.47
C GLU A 522 21.52 18.88 24.02
N GLY A 523 20.63 17.89 24.12
CA GLY A 523 19.22 18.02 23.78
C GLY A 523 18.50 19.03 24.67
N GLU A 524 18.70 18.92 25.99
CA GLU A 524 18.14 19.86 26.96
C GLU A 524 18.63 21.30 26.72
N LYS A 525 19.94 21.47 26.46
CA LYS A 525 20.51 22.78 26.15
C LYS A 525 19.95 23.37 24.85
N ALA A 526 19.81 22.55 23.80
CA ALA A 526 19.21 22.99 22.55
C ALA A 526 17.74 23.39 22.73
N TYR A 527 16.99 22.63 23.51
CA TYR A 527 15.61 22.93 23.85
C TYR A 527 15.46 24.25 24.60
N GLN A 528 16.34 24.52 25.59
CA GLN A 528 16.38 25.79 26.31
C GLN A 528 16.71 26.98 25.38
N ALA A 529 17.48 26.75 24.33
CA ALA A 529 17.80 27.74 23.31
C ALA A 529 16.69 27.92 22.24
N GLY A 530 15.59 27.15 22.32
CA GLY A 530 14.50 27.18 21.35
C GLY A 530 14.76 26.39 20.06
N ASP A 531 15.86 25.65 19.97
CA ASP A 531 16.21 24.82 18.80
C ASP A 531 15.63 23.41 18.95
N LEU A 532 14.33 23.29 18.63
CA LEU A 532 13.59 22.03 18.74
C LEU A 532 14.17 20.93 17.86
N LYS A 533 14.59 21.24 16.63
CA LYS A 533 15.14 20.26 15.68
C LYS A 533 16.43 19.64 16.21
N ARG A 534 17.34 20.46 16.75
CA ARG A 534 18.58 19.96 17.35
C ARG A 534 18.30 19.17 18.62
N ALA A 535 17.37 19.63 19.46
CA ALA A 535 16.96 18.90 20.66
C ALA A 535 16.42 17.51 20.31
N LEU A 536 15.50 17.45 19.34
CA LEU A 536 14.91 16.20 18.85
C LEU A 536 15.97 15.21 18.36
N ARG A 537 16.91 15.67 17.51
CA ARG A 537 17.98 14.84 16.96
C ARG A 537 18.93 14.30 18.03
N ALA A 538 19.23 15.07 19.06
CA ALA A 538 20.11 14.65 20.14
C ALA A 538 19.42 13.61 21.04
N LEU A 539 18.18 13.88 21.44
CA LEU A 539 17.39 13.01 22.31
C LEU A 539 17.01 11.69 21.61
N ASP A 540 16.58 11.74 20.35
CA ASP A 540 16.28 10.54 19.57
C ASP A 540 17.51 9.65 19.39
N LEU A 541 18.69 10.24 19.13
CA LEU A 541 19.94 9.49 19.10
C LEU A 541 20.29 8.89 20.47
N ALA A 542 20.09 9.63 21.56
CA ALA A 542 20.33 9.13 22.91
C ALA A 542 19.48 7.89 23.21
N ILE A 543 18.20 7.89 22.79
CA ILE A 543 17.29 6.74 22.92
C ILE A 543 17.71 5.58 22.03
N ASN A 544 18.16 5.84 20.80
CA ASN A 544 18.67 4.78 19.94
C ASN A 544 19.93 4.10 20.52
N LEU A 545 20.76 4.84 21.27
CA LEU A 545 21.94 4.31 21.94
C LEU A 545 21.62 3.63 23.29
N GLN A 546 20.65 4.16 24.03
CA GLN A 546 20.23 3.66 25.33
C GLN A 546 18.69 3.71 25.46
N PRO A 547 17.97 2.71 24.92
CA PRO A 547 16.50 2.76 24.80
C PRO A 547 15.72 2.94 26.10
N GLY A 548 16.27 2.49 27.23
CA GLY A 548 15.65 2.58 28.56
C GLY A 548 16.04 3.82 29.35
N HIS A 549 16.69 4.83 28.76
CA HIS A 549 17.10 6.02 29.49
C HIS A 549 15.89 6.91 29.84
N GLU A 550 15.38 6.80 31.07
CA GLU A 550 14.12 7.43 31.49
C GLU A 550 14.05 8.94 31.23
N ARG A 551 15.07 9.70 31.63
CA ARG A 551 15.12 11.15 31.40
C ARG A 551 15.09 11.52 29.91
N ALA A 552 15.86 10.81 29.08
CA ALA A 552 15.87 11.00 27.65
C ALA A 552 14.49 10.72 27.02
N LEU A 553 13.77 9.70 27.50
CA LEU A 553 12.42 9.39 27.02
C LEU A 553 11.43 10.48 27.41
N ALA A 554 11.53 10.99 28.64
CA ALA A 554 10.69 12.07 29.13
C ALA A 554 10.89 13.35 28.32
N ASP A 555 12.15 13.73 28.11
CA ASP A 555 12.52 14.90 27.32
C ASP A 555 12.12 14.73 25.85
N LEU A 556 12.37 13.56 25.25
CA LEU A 556 11.99 13.28 23.86
C LEU A 556 10.48 13.35 23.68
N SER A 557 9.71 12.79 24.62
CA SER A 557 8.24 12.87 24.60
C SER A 557 7.75 14.33 24.56
N LEU A 558 8.34 15.21 25.39
CA LEU A 558 7.98 16.62 25.45
C LEU A 558 8.44 17.40 24.22
N VAL A 559 9.69 17.22 23.80
CA VAL A 559 10.28 17.94 22.67
C VAL A 559 9.57 17.55 21.36
N ALA A 560 9.33 16.26 21.13
CA ALA A 560 8.60 15.78 19.96
C ALA A 560 7.15 16.30 19.93
N LEU A 561 6.48 16.39 21.08
CA LEU A 561 5.15 16.99 21.17
C LEU A 561 5.17 18.46 20.72
N ARG A 562 6.16 19.24 21.17
CA ARG A 562 6.29 20.66 20.81
C ARG A 562 6.69 20.90 19.36
N ASP A 563 7.47 19.99 18.79
CA ASP A 563 7.85 19.99 17.36
C ASP A 563 6.67 19.60 16.44
N GLY A 564 5.62 18.98 17.00
CA GLY A 564 4.48 18.47 16.24
C GLY A 564 4.65 17.03 15.76
N ASN A 565 5.72 16.34 16.18
CA ASN A 565 5.95 14.93 15.91
C ASN A 565 5.22 14.05 16.95
N TYR A 566 3.89 14.02 16.85
CA TYR A 566 3.03 13.35 17.83
C TYR A 566 3.28 11.84 17.91
N GLY A 567 3.57 11.18 16.79
CA GLY A 567 3.87 9.74 16.78
C GLY A 567 5.12 9.39 17.59
N LEU A 568 6.20 10.14 17.42
CA LEU A 568 7.43 9.96 18.21
C LEU A 568 7.20 10.32 19.69
N SER A 569 6.43 11.38 19.97
CA SER A 569 6.06 11.76 21.34
C SER A 569 5.30 10.65 22.08
N LEU A 570 4.31 10.05 21.39
CA LEU A 570 3.50 8.94 21.89
C LEU A 570 4.34 7.69 22.11
N GLN A 571 5.25 7.36 21.18
CA GLN A 571 6.15 6.22 21.32
C GLN A 571 7.08 6.39 22.53
N ALA A 572 7.78 7.52 22.62
CA ALA A 572 8.71 7.78 23.72
C ALA A 572 7.99 7.78 25.08
N GLY A 573 6.84 8.46 25.15
CA GLY A 573 6.01 8.49 26.36
C GLY A 573 5.51 7.10 26.76
N GLN A 574 5.09 6.29 25.79
CA GLN A 574 4.63 4.93 26.07
C GLN A 574 5.75 4.00 26.54
N THR A 575 6.93 4.08 25.93
CA THR A 575 8.11 3.33 26.40
C THR A 575 8.47 3.71 27.83
N LEU A 576 8.34 4.99 28.19
CA LEU A 576 8.56 5.45 29.55
C LEU A 576 7.50 4.93 30.53
N ILE A 577 6.22 4.96 30.14
CA ILE A 577 5.10 4.41 30.93
C ILE A 577 5.28 2.91 31.17
N ASP A 578 5.68 2.17 30.14
CA ASP A 578 5.81 0.71 30.19
C ASP A 578 7.02 0.26 31.05
N GLY A 579 8.02 1.13 31.24
CA GLY A 579 9.31 0.76 31.84
C GLY A 579 9.76 1.51 33.10
N SER A 580 9.14 2.65 33.44
CA SER A 580 9.57 3.47 34.58
C SER A 580 8.81 3.21 35.86
N HIS A 581 9.49 3.34 36.99
CA HIS A 581 8.90 3.30 38.33
C HIS A 581 8.81 4.70 38.99
N ASP A 582 9.27 5.76 38.32
CA ASP A 582 9.13 7.13 38.81
C ASP A 582 7.72 7.66 38.49
N ALA A 583 6.88 7.74 39.53
CA ALA A 583 5.50 8.20 39.47
C ALA A 583 5.33 9.54 38.73
N ARG A 584 6.25 10.49 38.94
CA ARG A 584 6.20 11.82 38.34
C ARG A 584 6.54 11.78 36.86
N LEU A 585 7.54 10.99 36.46
CA LEU A 585 7.89 10.79 35.05
C LEU A 585 6.75 10.10 34.28
N VAL A 586 6.18 9.04 34.87
CA VAL A 586 5.02 8.34 34.31
C VAL A 586 3.82 9.29 34.16
N ALA A 587 3.54 10.11 35.18
CA ALA A 587 2.47 11.10 35.11
C ALA A 587 2.68 12.15 34.00
N ASN A 588 3.91 12.62 33.82
CA ASN A 588 4.24 13.57 32.76
C ASN A 588 4.14 12.94 31.37
N ALA A 589 4.53 11.68 31.23
CA ALA A 589 4.40 10.93 29.98
C ALA A 589 2.92 10.79 29.57
N TRP A 590 2.06 10.38 30.51
CA TRP A 590 0.60 10.33 30.29
C TRP A 590 0.02 11.70 29.94
N HIS A 591 0.49 12.77 30.58
CA HIS A 591 0.07 14.13 30.26
C HIS A 591 0.44 14.53 28.82
N ASN A 592 1.67 14.25 28.40
CA ASN A 592 2.11 14.49 27.02
C ASN A 592 1.30 13.65 26.02
N GLN A 593 1.01 12.39 26.35
CA GLN A 593 0.16 11.54 25.51
C GLN A 593 -1.24 12.13 25.33
N ALA A 594 -1.85 12.67 26.40
CA ALA A 594 -3.14 13.34 26.28
C ALA A 594 -3.10 14.50 25.28
N LEU A 595 -2.10 15.38 25.40
CA LEU A 595 -1.92 16.53 24.50
C LEU A 595 -1.66 16.08 23.05
N ALA A 596 -0.86 15.03 22.86
CA ALA A 596 -0.61 14.45 21.54
C ALA A 596 -1.90 13.87 20.95
N CYS A 597 -2.70 13.14 21.73
CA CYS A 597 -3.96 12.55 21.29
C CYS A 597 -5.03 13.60 20.94
N GLU A 598 -5.05 14.75 21.61
CA GLU A 598 -5.95 15.87 21.25
C GLU A 598 -5.63 16.46 19.88
N LYS A 599 -4.35 16.48 19.51
CA LYS A 599 -3.89 17.03 18.24
C LYS A 599 -3.94 16.00 17.10
N ALA A 600 -3.59 14.75 17.39
CA ALA A 600 -3.45 13.70 16.39
C ALA A 600 -4.73 12.87 16.17
N GLY A 601 -5.64 12.83 17.16
CA GLY A 601 -6.74 11.85 17.17
C GLY A 601 -6.23 10.41 17.31
N SER A 602 -7.07 9.43 16.94
CA SER A 602 -6.65 8.03 16.85
C SER A 602 -5.60 7.87 15.75
N THR A 603 -4.39 7.42 16.10
CA THR A 603 -3.25 7.37 15.18
C THR A 603 -2.43 6.10 15.41
N ARG A 604 -1.79 5.59 14.35
CA ARG A 604 -0.75 4.57 14.47
C ARG A 604 0.63 5.22 14.41
N TYR A 605 1.66 4.56 14.93
CA TYR A 605 3.06 4.91 14.72
C TYR A 605 3.92 3.67 14.94
N ASN A 606 4.80 3.33 13.98
CA ASN A 606 5.57 2.08 13.99
C ASN A 606 4.68 0.84 14.25
N ASP A 607 3.56 0.76 13.53
CA ASP A 607 2.51 -0.29 13.63
C ASP A 607 1.80 -0.44 14.99
N ARG A 608 2.07 0.45 15.97
CA ARG A 608 1.32 0.50 17.23
C ARG A 608 0.19 1.52 17.12
N LEU A 609 -1.03 1.12 17.50
CA LEU A 609 -2.18 2.02 17.63
C LEU A 609 -2.12 2.79 18.95
N TYR A 610 -2.26 4.10 18.88
CA TYR A 610 -2.31 5.03 20.01
C TYR A 610 -3.65 5.76 20.06
N CYS A 611 -3.94 6.38 21.21
CA CYS A 611 -5.10 7.26 21.40
C CYS A 611 -6.48 6.59 21.23
N ASN A 612 -6.55 5.25 21.23
CA ASN A 612 -7.83 4.52 21.13
C ASN A 612 -8.76 4.78 22.32
N ALA A 613 -8.18 5.08 23.49
CA ALA A 613 -8.91 5.41 24.71
C ALA A 613 -9.22 6.91 24.87
N GLY A 614 -8.83 7.73 23.88
CA GLY A 614 -8.98 9.18 23.89
C GLY A 614 -8.10 9.93 24.91
N PRO A 615 -8.09 11.26 24.84
CA PRO A 615 -7.20 12.10 25.65
C PRO A 615 -7.62 12.18 27.13
N LEU A 616 -8.91 12.01 27.43
CA LEU A 616 -9.43 12.06 28.80
C LEU A 616 -8.87 10.91 29.65
N TYR A 617 -8.77 9.71 29.07
CA TYR A 617 -8.15 8.55 29.70
C TYR A 617 -6.68 8.82 30.07
N ALA A 618 -5.90 9.36 29.14
CA ALA A 618 -4.50 9.67 29.39
C ALA A 618 -4.34 10.72 30.51
N ARG A 619 -5.23 11.73 30.59
CA ARG A 619 -5.24 12.70 31.71
C ARG A 619 -5.54 12.06 33.05
N TYR A 620 -6.50 11.14 33.08
CA TYR A 620 -6.82 10.39 34.30
C TYR A 620 -5.62 9.57 34.77
N GLN A 621 -4.96 8.86 33.85
CA GLN A 621 -3.76 8.08 34.18
C GLN A 621 -2.60 8.98 34.65
N ALA A 622 -2.45 10.17 34.06
CA ALA A 622 -1.47 11.16 34.52
C ALA A 622 -1.75 11.60 35.96
N TRP A 623 -3.01 11.89 36.28
CA TRP A 623 -3.42 12.29 37.62
C TRP A 623 -3.26 11.14 38.63
N ARG A 624 -3.65 9.91 38.27
CA ARG A 624 -3.49 8.73 39.14
C ARG A 624 -2.04 8.40 39.46
N ALA A 625 -1.15 8.58 38.49
CA ALA A 625 0.26 8.30 38.70
C ALA A 625 0.91 9.29 39.68
N ASP A 626 0.57 10.59 39.63
CA ASP A 626 1.11 11.63 40.51
C ASP A 626 0.03 12.70 40.79
N PRO A 627 -0.82 12.53 41.81
CA PRO A 627 -1.94 13.43 42.06
C PRO A 627 -1.50 14.84 42.43
N SER A 628 -2.04 15.85 41.72
CA SER A 628 -1.84 17.26 42.07
C SER A 628 -3.05 18.10 41.67
N ALA A 629 -3.21 19.26 42.31
CA ALA A 629 -4.28 20.20 41.98
C ALA A 629 -4.26 20.61 40.49
N GLN A 630 -3.07 20.79 39.91
CA GLN A 630 -2.93 21.14 38.49
C GLN A 630 -3.36 19.99 37.56
N ARG A 631 -3.01 18.73 37.87
CA ARG A 631 -3.43 17.59 37.05
C ARG A 631 -4.93 17.29 37.19
N ALA A 632 -5.49 17.48 38.38
CA ALA A 632 -6.92 17.43 38.60
C ALA A 632 -7.65 18.52 37.80
N ALA A 633 -7.11 19.76 37.80
CA ALA A 633 -7.62 20.85 36.98
C ALA A 633 -7.54 20.53 35.47
N ASN A 634 -6.46 19.89 34.98
CA ASN A 634 -6.35 19.51 33.57
C ASN A 634 -7.36 18.42 33.16
N LEU A 635 -7.74 17.52 34.08
CA LEU A 635 -8.78 16.51 33.87
C LEU A 635 -10.17 17.16 33.72
N VAL A 636 -10.45 18.19 34.53
CA VAL A 636 -11.75 18.88 34.60
C VAL A 636 -11.84 20.10 33.69
N GLY A 637 -10.72 20.70 33.27
CA GLY A 637 -10.63 21.97 32.54
C GLY A 637 -11.21 21.96 31.12
N HIS A 638 -11.46 20.76 30.56
CA HIS A 638 -12.27 20.61 29.33
C HIS A 638 -13.78 20.60 29.60
N ALA A 639 -14.19 20.49 30.87
CA ALA A 639 -15.58 20.55 31.34
C ALA A 639 -15.89 21.85 32.13
N ILE A 640 -14.91 22.50 32.78
CA ILE A 640 -15.09 23.80 33.48
C ILE A 640 -13.84 24.70 33.37
N PRO A 641 -13.94 25.93 32.83
CA PRO A 641 -12.77 26.75 32.50
C PRO A 641 -12.14 27.63 33.60
N GLU A 642 -12.75 27.86 34.78
CA GLU A 642 -12.17 28.78 35.80
C GLU A 642 -12.43 28.33 37.24
N GLY A 643 -11.44 28.39 38.16
CA GLY A 643 -11.62 28.36 39.63
C GLY A 643 -10.81 27.29 40.41
N GLY A 644 -10.96 27.25 41.74
CA GLY A 644 -10.22 26.35 42.65
C GLY A 644 -10.91 24.99 42.83
N TYR A 645 -10.11 23.93 43.00
CA TYR A 645 -10.61 22.54 43.09
C TYR A 645 -10.27 21.90 44.44
N THR A 646 -11.19 21.10 44.97
CA THR A 646 -10.94 20.19 46.11
C THR A 646 -11.18 18.76 45.66
N VAL A 647 -10.32 17.84 46.08
CA VAL A 647 -10.41 16.42 45.75
C VAL A 647 -10.64 15.64 47.03
N ALA A 648 -11.62 14.74 47.02
CA ALA A 648 -11.84 13.74 48.06
C ALA A 648 -11.93 12.36 47.41
N SER A 649 -11.67 11.31 48.16
CA SER A 649 -11.81 9.93 47.69
C SER A 649 -12.99 9.24 48.39
N LEU A 650 -13.71 8.42 47.64
CA LEU A 650 -14.90 7.70 48.06
C LEU A 650 -14.81 6.25 47.59
N THR A 651 -15.00 5.28 48.47
CA THR A 651 -15.09 3.87 48.06
C THR A 651 -16.52 3.54 47.62
N TYR A 652 -16.72 3.11 46.39
CA TYR A 652 -18.00 2.65 45.84
C TYR A 652 -17.85 1.21 45.34
N ASP A 653 -18.57 0.27 45.98
CA ASP A 653 -18.54 -1.16 45.67
C ASP A 653 -17.10 -1.70 45.47
N ASP A 654 -16.25 -1.48 46.48
CA ASP A 654 -14.83 -1.84 46.53
C ASP A 654 -13.90 -1.13 45.53
N VAL A 655 -14.41 -0.12 44.82
CA VAL A 655 -13.61 0.73 43.93
C VAL A 655 -13.42 2.12 44.53
N GLN A 656 -12.17 2.57 44.62
CA GLN A 656 -11.86 3.97 44.95
C GLN A 656 -12.27 4.88 43.78
N LEU A 657 -13.17 5.81 44.07
CA LEU A 657 -13.59 6.91 43.20
C LEU A 657 -12.99 8.20 43.74
N ASP A 658 -12.48 9.03 42.85
CA ASP A 658 -12.04 10.36 43.22
C ASP A 658 -13.10 11.38 42.82
N VAL A 659 -13.54 12.11 43.82
CA VAL A 659 -14.60 13.11 43.76
C VAL A 659 -13.94 14.48 43.72
N ILE A 660 -14.07 15.14 42.58
CA ILE A 660 -13.51 16.47 42.35
C ILE A 660 -14.65 17.48 42.48
N LYS A 661 -14.55 18.36 43.49
CA LYS A 661 -15.39 19.55 43.59
C LYS A 661 -14.66 20.71 42.92
N GLY A 662 -15.19 21.20 41.80
CA GLY A 662 -14.73 22.42 41.15
C GLY A 662 -15.57 23.62 41.56
N SER A 663 -14.94 24.78 41.76
CA SER A 663 -15.61 26.07 41.65
C SER A 663 -15.39 26.55 40.23
N GLY A 664 -16.42 26.84 39.46
CA GLY A 664 -16.28 27.46 38.14
C GLY A 664 -17.61 27.93 37.56
N PRO A 665 -17.61 28.60 36.38
CA PRO A 665 -18.72 29.44 35.95
C PRO A 665 -19.97 28.60 35.93
N THR A 666 -20.80 28.89 36.91
CA THR A 666 -22.04 28.20 37.15
C THR A 666 -22.88 28.32 35.89
N PHE A 667 -23.19 27.22 35.21
CA PHE A 667 -24.40 27.18 34.41
C PHE A 667 -25.54 27.41 35.41
N ASP A 668 -26.06 28.64 35.47
CA ASP A 668 -27.25 29.00 36.25
C ASP A 668 -27.08 29.10 37.79
N GLY A 669 -25.88 29.42 38.30
CA GLY A 669 -25.62 29.61 39.75
C GLY A 669 -25.36 28.34 40.60
N ARG A 670 -25.17 27.16 40.00
CA ARG A 670 -25.17 25.85 40.69
C ARG A 670 -23.79 25.17 40.78
N GLU A 671 -23.56 24.38 41.84
CA GLU A 671 -22.32 23.61 42.07
C GLU A 671 -22.39 22.20 41.43
N PHE A 672 -21.24 21.62 41.03
CA PHE A 672 -21.15 20.28 40.46
C PHE A 672 -20.03 19.45 41.10
N LEU A 673 -20.22 18.13 41.20
CA LEU A 673 -19.19 17.16 41.56
C LEU A 673 -18.84 16.30 40.35
N TYR A 674 -17.55 16.01 40.19
CA TYR A 674 -17.03 15.22 39.09
C TYR A 674 -16.40 13.95 39.64
N LEU A 675 -16.93 12.80 39.24
CA LEU A 675 -16.48 11.47 39.64
C LEU A 675 -15.63 10.90 38.52
N ALA A 676 -14.33 10.74 38.78
CA ALA A 676 -13.43 10.09 37.84
C ALA A 676 -13.40 8.58 38.11
N HIS A 677 -13.80 7.76 37.13
CA HIS A 677 -13.87 6.32 37.32
C HIS A 677 -13.59 5.49 36.04
N PRO A 678 -13.15 4.22 36.18
CA PRO A 678 -13.10 3.27 35.07
C PRO A 678 -14.46 3.08 34.38
N SER A 679 -14.49 2.90 33.05
CA SER A 679 -15.73 2.74 32.24
C SER A 679 -16.64 1.57 32.61
N ARG A 680 -16.12 0.58 33.34
CA ARG A 680 -16.86 -0.63 33.72
C ARG A 680 -17.65 -0.50 35.02
N ILE A 681 -17.56 0.64 35.69
CA ILE A 681 -18.29 0.91 36.93
C ILE A 681 -19.57 1.65 36.59
N VAL A 682 -20.70 1.07 36.98
CA VAL A 682 -22.00 1.75 36.96
C VAL A 682 -22.17 2.44 38.31
N ILE A 683 -22.16 3.76 38.29
CA ILE A 683 -22.40 4.57 39.49
C ILE A 683 -23.91 4.83 39.59
N HIS A 684 -24.56 4.19 40.54
CA HIS A 684 -25.95 4.45 40.90
C HIS A 684 -26.01 5.74 41.72
N THR A 685 -26.42 6.84 41.08
CA THR A 685 -26.40 8.17 41.71
C THR A 685 -27.30 8.26 42.95
N GLU A 686 -28.34 7.43 43.03
CA GLU A 686 -29.22 7.25 44.18
C GLU A 686 -28.50 6.69 45.42
N ARG A 687 -27.36 6.03 45.23
CA ARG A 687 -26.50 5.52 46.31
C ARG A 687 -25.43 6.53 46.73
N LEU A 688 -25.42 7.74 46.19
CA LEU A 688 -24.49 8.80 46.60
C LEU A 688 -25.23 9.86 47.41
N GLY A 689 -24.77 10.13 48.62
CA GLY A 689 -25.41 11.13 49.47
C GLY A 689 -24.57 11.59 50.66
N TRP A 690 -25.11 12.51 51.46
CA TRP A 690 -24.44 13.08 52.62
C TRP A 690 -25.04 12.58 53.93
N LYS A 691 -24.20 12.42 54.95
CA LYS A 691 -24.67 12.17 56.31
C LYS A 691 -25.37 13.42 56.84
N ALA A 692 -26.68 13.35 57.08
CA ALA A 692 -27.46 14.47 57.62
C ALA A 692 -26.91 14.91 58.98
N ALA A 693 -26.52 16.18 59.09
CA ALA A 693 -26.21 16.79 60.38
C ALA A 693 -27.54 17.14 61.06
N SER A 694 -28.13 16.16 61.74
CA SER A 694 -29.39 16.24 62.51
C SER A 694 -30.69 16.43 61.69
N ASP A 695 -31.78 16.01 62.32
CA ASP A 695 -32.98 15.39 61.73
C ASP A 695 -33.98 16.34 61.04
N THR A 696 -33.57 17.49 60.50
CA THR A 696 -34.54 18.49 59.98
C THR A 696 -34.16 19.28 58.73
N GLN A 697 -33.13 18.88 57.98
CA GLN A 697 -32.92 19.43 56.63
C GLN A 697 -32.84 18.31 55.60
N ALA A 698 -33.63 18.45 54.53
CA ALA A 698 -33.63 17.53 53.40
C ALA A 698 -32.19 17.31 52.92
N ALA A 699 -31.79 16.04 52.82
CA ALA A 699 -30.48 15.68 52.28
C ALA A 699 -30.33 16.30 50.87
N PRO A 700 -29.14 16.83 50.52
CA PRO A 700 -28.92 17.32 49.17
C PRO A 700 -29.21 16.18 48.19
N SER A 701 -30.20 16.37 47.32
CA SER A 701 -30.50 15.41 46.25
C SER A 701 -29.52 15.63 45.11
N VAL A 702 -28.80 14.59 44.71
CA VAL A 702 -28.07 14.57 43.44
C VAL A 702 -29.10 14.40 42.33
N VAL A 703 -29.23 15.39 41.43
CA VAL A 703 -30.07 15.27 40.23
C VAL A 703 -29.19 14.87 39.05
N GLU A 704 -29.60 13.81 38.37
CA GLU A 704 -28.85 13.13 37.32
C GLU A 704 -28.78 13.96 36.02
N GLU A 705 -27.56 14.35 35.63
CA GLU A 705 -27.19 14.63 34.24
C GLU A 705 -25.85 13.93 33.94
N ALA A 706 -25.84 12.60 34.00
CA ALA A 706 -24.67 11.82 33.65
C ALA A 706 -24.43 11.89 32.14
N ARG A 707 -23.35 12.58 31.71
CA ARG A 707 -22.85 12.49 30.32
C ARG A 707 -21.56 11.69 30.29
N VAL A 708 -21.58 10.57 29.57
CA VAL A 708 -20.38 9.82 29.17
C VAL A 708 -19.64 10.66 28.12
N LEU A 709 -18.44 11.16 28.46
CA LEU A 709 -17.65 12.01 27.56
C LEU A 709 -16.74 11.23 26.60
N ASP A 710 -16.47 9.93 26.85
CA ASP A 710 -15.70 9.05 25.98
C ASP A 710 -15.96 7.56 26.30
N GLY A 711 -15.88 6.66 25.32
CA GLY A 711 -16.25 5.25 25.38
C GLY A 711 -15.28 4.32 26.12
N SER A 712 -14.22 4.83 26.77
CA SER A 712 -13.24 3.97 27.48
C SER A 712 -13.04 4.28 28.97
N GLN A 713 -13.42 5.48 29.46
CA GLN A 713 -13.62 5.83 30.88
C GLN A 713 -14.60 7.01 31.03
N THR A 714 -15.37 7.02 32.13
CA THR A 714 -16.50 7.94 32.31
C THR A 714 -16.13 9.02 33.33
N LEU A 715 -16.32 10.29 32.97
CA LEU A 715 -16.44 11.38 33.94
C LEU A 715 -17.92 11.49 34.29
N THR A 716 -18.33 11.07 35.48
CA THR A 716 -19.72 11.23 35.91
C THR A 716 -19.88 12.60 36.56
N VAL A 717 -20.82 13.40 36.06
CA VAL A 717 -21.11 14.75 36.55
C VAL A 717 -22.36 14.71 37.40
N LEU A 718 -22.25 15.15 38.65
CA LEU A 718 -23.36 15.24 39.59
C LEU A 718 -23.68 16.71 39.86
N ARG A 719 -24.96 17.07 39.75
CA ARG A 719 -25.43 18.41 40.11
C ARG A 719 -25.65 18.51 41.61
N CYS A 720 -25.23 19.63 42.20
CA CYS A 720 -25.40 19.93 43.60
C CYS A 720 -26.28 21.17 43.81
N ASP A 721 -27.55 20.94 44.17
CA ASP A 721 -28.55 22.01 44.25
C ASP A 721 -28.51 22.80 45.59
N GLN A 722 -27.81 22.31 46.63
CA GLN A 722 -27.81 22.90 47.99
C GLN A 722 -26.41 23.18 48.58
N GLY A 723 -25.36 23.13 47.76
CA GLY A 723 -23.98 23.28 48.22
C GLY A 723 -23.40 21.96 48.78
N CYS A 724 -22.27 21.53 48.22
CA CYS A 724 -21.72 20.19 48.49
C CYS A 724 -20.48 20.27 49.40
N ASP A 725 -20.54 19.71 50.61
CA ASP A 725 -19.34 19.47 51.42
C ASP A 725 -18.77 18.07 51.11
N LEU A 726 -17.53 18.02 50.64
CA LEU A 726 -16.84 16.76 50.36
C LEU A 726 -16.59 15.92 51.63
N LYS A 727 -16.55 16.52 52.82
CA LYS A 727 -16.28 15.79 54.08
C LYS A 727 -17.41 14.87 54.52
N GLY A 728 -18.64 15.10 54.04
CA GLY A 728 -19.82 14.35 54.43
C GLY A 728 -20.33 13.35 53.39
N LEU A 729 -19.71 13.29 52.21
CA LEU A 729 -20.12 12.45 51.09
C LEU A 729 -19.81 10.97 51.38
N GLN A 730 -20.80 10.10 51.18
CA GLN A 730 -20.69 8.66 51.44
C GLN A 730 -21.51 7.86 50.43
N VAL A 731 -21.19 6.57 50.30
CA VAL A 731 -22.02 5.60 49.58
C VAL A 731 -23.10 5.10 50.52
N LEU A 732 -24.35 5.37 50.17
CA LEU A 732 -25.52 4.88 50.87
C LEU A 732 -25.74 3.39 50.56
N PRO A 733 -26.33 2.63 51.50
CA PRO A 733 -26.81 1.30 51.22
C PRO A 733 -27.73 1.31 50.00
N ALA A 734 -27.69 0.26 49.19
CA ALA A 734 -28.69 0.09 48.14
C ALA A 734 -30.09 0.09 48.80
N PRO A 735 -31.09 0.76 48.19
CA PRO A 735 -32.45 0.80 48.73
C PRO A 735 -33.09 -0.59 48.88
#